data_AF-A0A9P8A174-F1
#
_entry.id   AF-A0A9P8A174-F1
#
_cell.length_a   1.000
_cell.length_b   1.000
_cell.length_c   1.000
_cell.angle_alpha   90.00
_cell.angle_beta   90.00
_cell.angle_gamma   90.00
#
_symmetry.space_group_name_H-M   'P 1'
#
loop_
_entity.id
_entity.type
_entity.pdbx_description
1 polymer ?
#
loop_
_entity_poly.entity_id
_entity_poly.type
_entity_poly.pdbx_seq_one_letter_code
_entity_poly.pdbx_strand_id
1 'polypeptide(L)'
;AAIRSPFNVYADRSSAKSVKANVGGDRNKTRSFSFSNLKAILSAWGLFLGFLALIVAVVFRLHYTLPTAVYEGVDPVSGQPQFSEENVRRAVRHMTKDIGYRVVGTEQELETKNYLIGELMTLKDEAKLEGLRHAQELPNFDMWVQVGDGSHRFDFMSKGKSFFSMVMKMYTNMTNIIVRLSCGPECDQNAVLLNAHYDTTLGSPGAVDDALGCGVMMEIIRIMSLRPAPKKNSVIFLFNGGEESLQDASHSFITAHELKDSVRAVVNLEACGTSGPEILFQANSREMIDAYRKVPYPHGTVLANDLFATGLILSDTDFRQFVEHGNLTGLDMAVYKNSYLYHTHLDLDEFMEAGLPQHMGENALALATYLTEEANLVNLERTSSVVFFDIFGVFFVSYSWTTAMRSHILIGGLALFTMMTRSSRPTVRSSFSILLSFVAALLLPNLSVVLLQALGTPMQWFSHEWLSMLLFGPVALVGMFGVQYLFHDKRASMGANELSTFSGLQLFFTSMLGVASCVGLASSYVFALFVVCLTVALIFNQKRSAQQVRDGLEVSRVDFATYFISSLLPTAYTSFVCFSLLDMFIPLTGRIGVDAPVDQIVATMSGFVTFVFCPPLLAFSHRFGRAALKKIVLGLFMAHIILVLISSAVMYPYDELHPKRVFVQHLRNMTSGESVLYVAHADAGPISVYVNDVESLFDTKATFKSGLENPGDWNSIYPFSQFLDSYVLDTAPYIKAQTKNHTIANTLQPLTDFVQEAPRLIAENVSYDPKTGLRKLTVLCTHPNYIWTVASFDTELVSWSLSSSEPFPYPSHYVIRHVGGYVSDGWRLDLMYRASGPEDRLMIELTAMETEGFGKDEERELIGSGDIGVMRKILKTRPNWVTLTYFGATVSHFLL
;
A
#
# COMPACT_ATOMS: atom_id res chain seq x y z
N ALA A 1 -26.60 107.58 58.34
CA ALA A 1 -25.58 108.66 58.44
C ALA A 1 -24.23 108.02 58.73
N ALA A 2 -23.20 108.43 58.00
CA ALA A 2 -21.89 107.79 57.93
C ALA A 2 -21.06 107.88 59.23
N ILE A 3 -20.06 107.00 59.38
CA ILE A 3 -18.62 107.34 59.58
C ILE A 3 -17.72 106.08 59.56
N ARG A 4 -16.77 106.12 58.60
CA ARG A 4 -15.35 105.68 58.52
C ARG A 4 -14.86 104.23 58.76
N SER A 5 -13.96 103.89 57.83
CA SER A 5 -13.16 102.69 57.51
C SER A 5 -11.96 102.44 58.48
N PRO A 6 -11.04 101.45 58.28
CA PRO A 6 -10.12 101.37 57.11
C PRO A 6 -9.73 99.97 56.54
N PHE A 7 -9.47 99.98 55.22
CA PHE A 7 -8.41 99.35 54.39
C PHE A 7 -7.89 97.93 54.69
N ASN A 8 -8.01 96.92 53.80
CA ASN A 8 -7.40 96.65 52.46
C ASN A 8 -6.02 95.94 52.52
N VAL A 9 -5.89 94.80 51.82
CA VAL A 9 -4.92 94.41 50.75
C VAL A 9 -5.32 92.98 50.31
N TYR A 10 -6.02 92.77 49.17
CA TYR A 10 -5.53 92.45 47.79
C TYR A 10 -4.67 91.18 47.70
N ALA A 11 -4.72 90.29 46.71
CA ALA A 11 -5.49 89.97 45.49
C ALA A 11 -4.85 88.66 44.95
N ASP A 12 -5.41 87.81 44.08
CA ASP A 12 -5.82 88.09 42.69
C ASP A 12 -6.59 86.85 42.18
N ARG A 13 -7.84 87.01 41.71
CA ARG A 13 -8.30 87.00 40.30
C ARG A 13 -8.08 85.69 39.53
N SER A 14 -8.96 85.23 38.65
CA SER A 14 -10.39 85.41 38.37
C SER A 14 -10.62 84.66 37.05
N SER A 15 -11.69 83.88 36.92
CA SER A 15 -12.41 83.85 35.65
C SER A 15 -13.89 83.59 35.91
N ALA A 16 -14.71 84.30 35.14
CA ALA A 16 -16.04 84.73 35.52
C ALA A 16 -17.13 84.05 34.69
N LYS A 17 -18.30 83.92 35.34
CA LYS A 17 -19.67 84.17 34.84
C LYS A 17 -20.22 83.48 33.57
N SER A 18 -21.34 82.82 33.83
CA SER A 18 -22.69 82.99 33.25
C SER A 18 -23.09 82.33 31.91
N VAL A 19 -23.95 81.30 32.06
CA VAL A 19 -25.35 81.19 31.58
C VAL A 19 -25.67 81.31 30.05
N LYS A 20 -26.19 80.17 29.55
CA LYS A 20 -27.21 79.90 28.50
C LYS A 20 -26.83 79.78 27.00
N ALA A 21 -27.03 78.54 26.53
CA ALA A 21 -27.94 78.11 25.45
C ALA A 21 -27.32 77.46 24.19
N ASN A 22 -27.78 76.21 23.96
CA ASN A 22 -27.87 75.42 22.73
C ASN A 22 -26.60 74.95 21.99
N VAL A 23 -26.58 73.63 21.74
CA VAL A 23 -26.05 72.81 20.61
C VAL A 23 -25.69 71.45 21.27
N GLY A 24 -26.40 70.34 21.07
CA GLY A 24 -26.42 69.55 19.84
C GLY A 24 -25.32 68.47 19.88
N GLY A 25 -25.69 67.18 19.97
CA GLY A 25 -24.80 66.01 19.85
C GLY A 25 -24.11 65.57 21.15
N ASP A 26 -23.91 64.31 21.50
CA ASP A 26 -24.08 63.07 20.75
C ASP A 26 -24.25 61.93 21.77
N ARG A 27 -25.43 61.29 21.81
CA ARG A 27 -25.59 60.02 22.50
C ARG A 27 -24.89 58.99 21.64
N ASN A 28 -23.77 58.45 22.12
CA ASN A 28 -23.06 57.33 21.50
C ASN A 28 -24.03 56.16 21.26
N LYS A 29 -24.61 56.15 20.05
CA LYS A 29 -25.34 55.03 19.48
C LYS A 29 -24.33 53.91 19.30
N THR A 30 -24.58 52.82 20.00
CA THR A 30 -24.16 51.47 19.63
C THR A 30 -24.40 51.28 18.13
N ARG A 31 -23.32 51.38 17.35
CA ARG A 31 -23.35 51.11 15.91
C ARG A 31 -23.75 49.65 15.70
N SER A 32 -24.93 49.46 15.13
CA SER A 32 -25.34 48.24 14.45
C SER A 32 -24.26 47.84 13.44
N PHE A 33 -23.68 46.65 13.63
CA PHE A 33 -22.65 46.07 12.78
C PHE A 33 -23.19 45.82 11.36
N SER A 34 -22.83 46.69 10.42
CA SER A 34 -23.17 46.63 8.99
C SER A 34 -21.92 46.31 8.17
N PHE A 35 -21.99 45.31 7.28
CA PHE A 35 -21.16 44.94 6.09
C PHE A 35 -19.62 45.13 6.04
N SER A 36 -18.97 45.98 6.85
CA SER A 36 -17.52 46.19 6.88
C SER A 36 -16.73 45.03 7.50
N ASN A 37 -17.34 44.28 8.44
CA ASN A 37 -16.69 43.12 9.07
C ASN A 37 -16.57 41.90 8.15
N LEU A 38 -17.49 41.72 7.20
CA LEU A 38 -17.45 40.53 6.33
C LEU A 38 -16.23 40.58 5.41
N LYS A 39 -15.90 41.74 4.84
CA LYS A 39 -14.70 41.92 4.02
C LYS A 39 -13.41 41.60 4.80
N ALA A 40 -13.31 42.03 6.05
CA ALA A 40 -12.14 41.76 6.90
C ALA A 40 -12.03 40.27 7.30
N ILE A 41 -13.16 39.61 7.56
CA ILE A 41 -13.20 38.16 7.81
C ILE A 41 -12.74 37.41 6.56
N LEU A 42 -13.33 37.73 5.41
CA LEU A 42 -13.02 37.10 4.13
C LEU A 42 -11.57 37.34 3.71
N SER A 43 -11.02 38.55 3.92
CA SER A 43 -9.62 38.83 3.61
C SER A 43 -8.65 38.06 4.51
N ALA A 44 -8.98 37.90 5.80
CA ALA A 44 -8.14 37.15 6.73
C ALA A 44 -8.14 35.65 6.40
N TRP A 45 -9.32 35.07 6.10
CA TRP A 45 -9.43 33.70 5.62
C TRP A 45 -8.76 33.52 4.26
N GLY A 46 -8.97 34.43 3.31
CA GLY A 46 -8.35 34.38 1.98
C GLY A 46 -6.83 34.39 2.03
N LEU A 47 -6.23 35.21 2.91
CA LEU A 47 -4.78 35.26 3.09
C LEU A 47 -4.24 33.95 3.71
N PHE A 48 -4.88 33.42 4.75
CA PHE A 48 -4.41 32.20 5.41
C PHE A 48 -4.65 30.95 4.56
N LEU A 49 -5.84 30.80 3.96
CA LEU A 49 -6.14 29.70 3.03
C LEU A 49 -5.29 29.78 1.77
N GLY A 50 -5.01 30.98 1.23
CA GLY A 50 -4.10 31.16 0.11
C GLY A 50 -2.67 30.71 0.43
N PHE A 51 -2.21 30.96 1.67
CA PHE A 51 -0.93 30.44 2.16
C PHE A 51 -0.92 28.91 2.27
N LEU A 52 -1.97 28.29 2.82
CA LEU A 52 -2.09 26.83 2.88
C LEU A 52 -2.15 26.22 1.48
N ALA A 53 -2.90 26.83 0.56
CA ALA A 53 -2.98 26.40 -0.84
C ALA A 53 -1.63 26.49 -1.55
N LEU A 54 -0.82 27.52 -1.27
CA LEU A 54 0.54 27.62 -1.81
C LEU A 54 1.44 26.50 -1.29
N ILE A 55 1.37 26.17 0.01
CA ILE A 55 2.10 25.04 0.60
C ILE A 55 1.71 23.75 -0.12
N VAL A 56 0.41 23.48 -0.22
CA VAL A 56 -0.13 22.29 -0.89
C VAL A 56 0.34 22.22 -2.34
N ALA A 57 0.30 23.32 -3.09
CA ALA A 57 0.74 23.34 -4.49
C ALA A 57 2.24 23.04 -4.63
N VAL A 58 3.08 23.58 -3.74
CA VAL A 58 4.53 23.29 -3.74
C VAL A 58 4.79 21.84 -3.37
N VAL A 59 4.14 21.33 -2.31
CA VAL A 59 4.32 19.95 -1.85
C VAL A 59 3.77 18.94 -2.85
N PHE A 60 2.62 19.23 -3.48
CA PHE A 60 2.06 18.43 -4.57
C PHE A 60 3.08 18.29 -5.69
N ARG A 61 3.70 19.41 -6.11
CA ARG A 61 4.75 19.36 -7.12
C ARG A 61 5.93 18.50 -6.67
N LEU A 62 6.42 18.68 -5.44
CA LEU A 62 7.55 17.89 -4.93
C LEU A 62 7.22 16.38 -4.86
N HIS A 63 6.01 16.03 -4.41
CA HIS A 63 5.55 14.65 -4.23
C HIS A 63 5.37 13.87 -5.55
N TYR A 64 4.94 14.55 -6.61
CA TYR A 64 4.69 13.93 -7.93
C TYR A 64 5.77 14.28 -8.98
N THR A 65 6.93 14.84 -8.57
CA THR A 65 8.05 15.04 -9.50
C THR A 65 8.94 13.80 -9.52
N LEU A 66 9.22 13.29 -10.71
CA LEU A 66 10.19 12.23 -10.97
C LEU A 66 11.44 12.80 -11.67
N PRO A 67 12.59 12.09 -11.63
CA PRO A 67 13.73 12.42 -12.45
C PRO A 67 13.38 12.34 -13.94
N THR A 68 14.19 13.02 -14.77
CA THR A 68 13.99 12.98 -16.22
C THR A 68 14.45 11.63 -16.76
N ALA A 69 13.60 10.98 -17.57
CA ALA A 69 13.92 9.73 -18.24
C ALA A 69 15.16 9.90 -19.15
N VAL A 70 16.11 8.96 -19.06
CA VAL A 70 17.32 8.92 -19.89
C VAL A 70 17.20 7.83 -20.96
N TYR A 71 17.43 8.18 -22.22
CA TYR A 71 17.26 7.26 -23.36
C TYR A 71 18.58 6.63 -23.82
N GLU A 72 19.70 7.28 -23.55
CA GLU A 72 21.03 6.82 -23.95
C GLU A 72 21.69 5.98 -22.85
N GLY A 73 22.10 4.74 -23.16
CA GLY A 73 22.85 3.88 -22.23
C GLY A 73 24.30 4.32 -21.97
N VAL A 74 24.77 5.34 -22.67
CA VAL A 74 26.09 5.96 -22.50
C VAL A 74 25.90 7.46 -22.47
N ASP A 75 26.51 8.11 -21.49
CA ASP A 75 26.50 9.56 -21.36
C ASP A 75 27.21 10.20 -22.56
N PRO A 76 26.53 11.04 -23.36
CA PRO A 76 27.11 11.64 -24.56
C PRO A 76 28.25 12.63 -24.28
N VAL A 77 28.38 13.11 -23.04
CA VAL A 77 29.42 14.04 -22.61
C VAL A 77 30.62 13.30 -22.04
N SER A 78 30.40 12.38 -21.10
CA SER A 78 31.50 11.66 -20.43
C SER A 78 31.97 10.40 -21.17
N GLY A 79 31.14 9.85 -22.07
CA GLY A 79 31.38 8.58 -22.75
C GLY A 79 31.29 7.36 -21.83
N GLN A 80 30.83 7.53 -20.59
CA GLN A 80 30.73 6.45 -19.60
C GLN A 80 29.34 5.79 -19.62
N PRO A 81 29.22 4.50 -19.27
CA PRO A 81 27.93 3.86 -19.06
C PRO A 81 27.10 4.58 -17.99
N GLN A 82 25.87 4.94 -18.34
CA GLN A 82 24.87 5.55 -17.46
C GLN A 82 23.58 4.74 -17.47
N PHE A 83 22.72 4.94 -16.48
CA PHE A 83 21.41 4.27 -16.40
C PHE A 83 20.45 4.83 -17.44
N SER A 84 19.85 3.93 -18.23
CA SER A 84 18.88 4.26 -19.26
C SER A 84 17.51 3.60 -19.01
N GLU A 85 16.51 4.44 -18.79
CA GLU A 85 15.10 4.02 -18.74
C GLU A 85 14.65 3.32 -20.03
N GLU A 86 15.13 3.71 -21.21
CA GLU A 86 14.72 3.06 -22.46
C GLU A 86 15.24 1.62 -22.58
N ASN A 87 16.43 1.31 -22.05
CA ASN A 87 16.91 -0.07 -22.00
C ASN A 87 16.02 -0.94 -21.09
N VAL A 88 15.64 -0.41 -19.93
CA VAL A 88 14.71 -1.07 -19.00
C VAL A 88 13.36 -1.30 -19.70
N ARG A 89 12.80 -0.26 -20.30
CA ARG A 89 11.51 -0.35 -21.00
C ARG A 89 11.54 -1.32 -22.18
N ARG A 90 12.67 -1.46 -22.89
CA ARG A 90 12.81 -2.46 -23.96
C ARG A 90 12.60 -3.88 -23.43
N ALA A 91 13.23 -4.20 -22.30
CA ALA A 91 13.06 -5.50 -21.66
C ALA A 91 11.63 -5.70 -21.13
N VAL A 92 11.07 -4.68 -20.48
CA VAL A 92 9.68 -4.69 -20.00
C VAL A 92 8.70 -4.96 -21.14
N ARG A 93 8.81 -4.21 -22.25
CA ARG A 93 7.95 -4.40 -23.43
C ARG A 93 8.08 -5.81 -24.00
N HIS A 94 9.28 -6.36 -24.09
CA HIS A 94 9.46 -7.71 -24.62
C HIS A 94 8.77 -8.75 -23.72
N MET A 95 9.02 -8.70 -22.42
CA MET A 95 8.42 -9.63 -21.45
C MET A 95 6.88 -9.51 -21.39
N THR A 96 6.34 -8.31 -21.52
CA THR A 96 4.89 -8.07 -21.35
C THR A 96 4.07 -8.14 -22.63
N LYS A 97 4.63 -7.73 -23.77
CA LYS A 97 3.91 -7.64 -25.04
C LYS A 97 4.22 -8.78 -25.99
N ASP A 98 5.49 -9.16 -26.10
CA ASP A 98 5.91 -10.21 -27.03
C ASP A 98 5.68 -11.59 -26.42
N ILE A 99 6.01 -11.76 -25.12
CA ILE A 99 5.80 -13.01 -24.38
C ILE A 99 4.40 -13.04 -23.74
N GLY A 100 4.02 -12.00 -23.01
CA GLY A 100 2.69 -11.87 -22.39
C GLY A 100 2.66 -12.23 -20.91
N TYR A 101 1.72 -13.11 -20.52
CA TYR A 101 1.46 -13.50 -19.13
C TYR A 101 2.41 -14.63 -18.74
N ARG A 102 3.37 -14.33 -17.87
CA ARG A 102 4.49 -15.22 -17.48
C ARG A 102 4.14 -16.02 -16.23
N VAL A 103 2.93 -16.57 -16.20
CA VAL A 103 2.40 -17.34 -15.06
C VAL A 103 3.23 -18.62 -14.89
N VAL A 104 3.61 -18.95 -13.66
CA VAL A 104 4.40 -20.16 -13.39
C VAL A 104 3.70 -21.42 -13.88
N GLY A 105 4.44 -22.27 -14.60
CA GLY A 105 3.96 -23.50 -15.22
C GLY A 105 3.54 -23.33 -16.68
N THR A 106 3.64 -22.13 -17.27
CA THR A 106 3.27 -21.86 -18.67
C THR A 106 4.48 -21.84 -19.61
N GLU A 107 4.25 -21.93 -20.92
CA GLU A 107 5.29 -21.75 -21.93
C GLU A 107 5.93 -20.35 -21.85
N GLN A 108 5.13 -19.34 -21.53
CA GLN A 108 5.56 -17.95 -21.40
C GLN A 108 6.56 -17.75 -20.25
N GLU A 109 6.42 -18.49 -19.15
CA GLU A 109 7.44 -18.54 -18.10
C GLU A 109 8.77 -19.07 -18.66
N LEU A 110 8.74 -20.18 -19.41
CA LEU A 110 9.92 -20.76 -20.06
C LEU A 110 10.54 -19.80 -21.09
N GLU A 111 9.73 -19.15 -21.92
CA GLU A 111 10.17 -18.15 -22.89
C GLU A 111 10.86 -16.97 -22.20
N THR A 112 10.31 -16.49 -21.08
CA THR A 112 10.90 -15.42 -20.27
C THR A 112 12.25 -15.83 -19.72
N LYS A 113 12.35 -17.03 -19.13
CA LYS A 113 13.61 -17.57 -18.65
C LYS A 113 14.66 -17.59 -19.77
N ASN A 114 14.29 -18.09 -20.94
CA ASN A 114 15.20 -18.18 -22.09
C ASN A 114 15.62 -16.79 -22.58
N TYR A 115 14.71 -15.82 -22.61
CA TYR A 115 15.00 -14.43 -22.93
C TYR A 115 16.00 -13.82 -21.96
N LEU A 116 15.74 -13.89 -20.65
CA LEU A 116 16.64 -13.37 -19.62
C LEU A 116 18.02 -14.01 -19.68
N ILE A 117 18.10 -15.34 -19.87
CA ILE A 117 19.38 -16.03 -20.05
C ILE A 117 20.13 -15.49 -21.28
N GLY A 118 19.44 -15.28 -22.40
CA GLY A 118 20.01 -14.75 -23.63
C GLY A 118 20.57 -13.33 -23.47
N GLU A 119 19.81 -12.43 -22.86
CA GLU A 119 20.24 -11.05 -22.60
C GLU A 119 21.44 -11.02 -21.64
N LEU A 120 21.40 -11.79 -20.55
CA LEU A 120 22.49 -11.85 -19.56
C LEU A 120 23.77 -12.46 -20.14
N MET A 121 23.65 -13.47 -21.01
CA MET A 121 24.80 -14.02 -21.74
C MET A 121 25.40 -12.99 -22.70
N THR A 122 24.56 -12.18 -23.35
CA THR A 122 25.02 -11.08 -24.22
C THR A 122 25.81 -10.05 -23.41
N LEU A 123 25.30 -9.62 -22.26
CA LEU A 123 26.01 -8.71 -21.35
C LEU A 123 27.34 -9.29 -20.87
N LYS A 124 27.38 -10.60 -20.59
CA LYS A 124 28.61 -11.31 -20.19
C LYS A 124 29.65 -11.31 -21.31
N ASP A 125 29.25 -11.58 -22.54
CA ASP A 125 30.13 -11.57 -23.71
C ASP A 125 30.66 -10.16 -24.03
N GLU A 126 29.81 -9.13 -23.89
CA GLU A 126 30.21 -7.73 -24.02
C GLU A 126 31.25 -7.33 -22.97
N ALA A 127 31.01 -7.64 -21.69
CA ALA A 127 31.94 -7.35 -20.60
C ALA A 127 33.30 -8.05 -20.83
N LYS A 128 33.28 -9.31 -21.28
CA LYS A 128 34.48 -10.06 -21.62
C LYS A 128 35.25 -9.42 -22.77
N LEU A 129 34.55 -8.99 -23.83
CA LEU A 129 35.17 -8.33 -24.98
C LEU A 129 35.81 -7.01 -24.59
N GLU A 130 35.15 -6.23 -23.72
CA GLU A 130 35.65 -4.93 -23.26
C GLU A 130 36.87 -5.08 -22.34
N GLY A 131 36.86 -6.07 -21.45
CA GLY A 131 38.02 -6.41 -20.61
C GLY A 131 39.26 -6.76 -21.42
N LEU A 132 39.09 -7.43 -22.57
CA LEU A 132 40.18 -7.72 -23.51
C LEU A 132 40.71 -6.47 -24.23
N ARG A 133 39.87 -5.44 -24.44
CA ARG A 133 40.26 -4.22 -25.16
C ARG A 133 41.03 -3.22 -24.30
N HIS A 134 40.58 -3.02 -23.05
CA HIS A 134 41.02 -1.90 -22.23
C HIS A 134 42.08 -2.24 -21.17
N ALA A 135 42.50 -3.52 -21.07
CA ALA A 135 43.47 -4.00 -20.07
C ALA A 135 43.13 -3.56 -18.63
N GLN A 136 41.82 -3.39 -18.36
CA GLN A 136 41.28 -2.95 -17.07
C GLN A 136 40.73 -4.17 -16.32
N GLU A 137 40.94 -4.20 -15.01
CA GLU A 137 40.34 -5.23 -14.13
C GLU A 137 38.83 -4.98 -14.00
N LEU A 138 38.09 -5.59 -14.92
CA LEU A 138 36.62 -5.68 -14.87
C LEU A 138 36.20 -6.81 -13.92
N PRO A 139 34.97 -6.77 -13.38
CA PRO A 139 34.48 -7.83 -12.50
C PRO A 139 34.39 -9.19 -13.22
N ASN A 140 34.64 -10.26 -12.46
CA ASN A 140 34.24 -11.61 -12.83
C ASN A 140 32.72 -11.66 -12.98
N PHE A 141 32.25 -12.13 -14.13
CA PHE A 141 30.84 -12.27 -14.45
C PHE A 141 30.46 -13.75 -14.45
N ASP A 142 30.01 -14.23 -13.29
CA ASP A 142 29.54 -15.60 -13.12
C ASP A 142 28.02 -15.67 -13.26
N MET A 143 27.52 -16.80 -13.77
CA MET A 143 26.09 -16.99 -14.02
C MET A 143 25.71 -18.45 -13.77
N TRP A 144 24.56 -18.64 -13.12
CA TRP A 144 23.97 -19.94 -12.83
C TRP A 144 22.47 -19.94 -13.16
N VAL A 145 21.95 -21.12 -13.45
CA VAL A 145 20.50 -21.38 -13.48
C VAL A 145 20.25 -22.43 -12.42
N GLN A 146 19.57 -22.06 -11.35
CA GLN A 146 19.17 -22.98 -10.30
C GLN A 146 17.78 -23.51 -10.63
N VAL A 147 17.62 -24.83 -10.60
CA VAL A 147 16.32 -25.49 -10.63
C VAL A 147 16.17 -26.25 -9.31
N GLY A 148 15.09 -26.00 -8.58
CA GLY A 148 14.88 -26.55 -7.24
C GLY A 148 13.46 -27.06 -6.99
N ASP A 149 13.40 -28.09 -6.15
CA ASP A 149 12.17 -28.62 -5.57
C ASP A 149 12.19 -28.33 -4.07
N GLY A 150 11.01 -28.19 -3.47
CA GLY A 150 10.94 -27.97 -2.04
C GLY A 150 9.54 -27.72 -1.52
N SER A 151 9.49 -27.31 -0.25
CA SER A 151 8.26 -26.91 0.41
C SER A 151 8.55 -25.93 1.52
N HIS A 152 7.63 -24.99 1.73
CA HIS A 152 7.67 -24.03 2.83
C HIS A 152 6.25 -23.81 3.38
N ARG A 153 6.16 -23.20 4.57
CA ARG A 153 4.88 -22.85 5.17
C ARG A 153 4.63 -21.38 4.85
N PHE A 154 3.41 -21.08 4.42
CA PHE A 154 2.97 -19.72 4.19
C PHE A 154 1.76 -19.41 5.05
N ASP A 155 1.95 -18.54 6.04
CA ASP A 155 0.89 -18.09 6.93
C ASP A 155 0.36 -16.74 6.44
N PHE A 156 -0.83 -16.76 5.86
CA PHE A 156 -1.50 -15.56 5.40
C PHE A 156 -2.24 -14.89 6.59
N MET A 157 -2.04 -13.58 6.79
CA MET A 157 -2.63 -12.77 7.88
C MET A 157 -2.29 -13.23 9.32
N SER A 158 -1.04 -13.63 9.60
CA SER A 158 -0.63 -14.17 10.91
C SER A 158 -0.71 -13.21 12.12
N LYS A 159 -1.00 -11.92 11.91
CA LYS A 159 -0.98 -10.88 12.97
C LYS A 159 -2.37 -10.48 13.50
N GLY A 160 -3.26 -11.44 13.71
CA GLY A 160 -4.55 -11.20 14.37
C GLY A 160 -5.34 -12.48 14.60
N LYS A 161 -5.75 -12.75 15.84
CA LYS A 161 -6.28 -14.05 16.31
C LYS A 161 -7.64 -14.50 15.72
N SER A 162 -8.12 -14.01 14.57
CA SER A 162 -9.50 -14.30 14.17
C SER A 162 -9.70 -15.21 12.96
N PHE A 163 -8.77 -15.34 12.01
CA PHE A 163 -8.87 -16.32 10.92
C PHE A 163 -7.45 -16.70 10.47
N PHE A 164 -6.99 -17.90 10.84
CA PHE A 164 -5.69 -18.42 10.40
C PHE A 164 -5.88 -19.23 9.13
N SER A 165 -5.23 -18.82 8.04
CA SER A 165 -5.27 -19.51 6.75
C SER A 165 -3.85 -19.97 6.42
N MET A 166 -3.50 -21.14 6.97
CA MET A 166 -2.22 -21.77 6.69
C MET A 166 -2.28 -22.43 5.31
N VAL A 167 -1.26 -22.16 4.50
CA VAL A 167 -0.98 -22.87 3.25
C VAL A 167 0.35 -23.57 3.36
N MET A 168 0.36 -24.85 3.02
CA MET A 168 1.60 -25.57 2.80
C MET A 168 1.97 -25.45 1.33
N LYS A 169 3.05 -24.75 1.07
CA LYS A 169 3.59 -24.56 -0.26
C LYS A 169 4.48 -25.73 -0.61
N MET A 170 4.24 -26.32 -1.77
CA MET A 170 5.09 -27.32 -2.39
C MET A 170 5.43 -26.85 -3.79
N TYR A 171 6.69 -27.00 -4.20
CA TYR A 171 7.10 -26.59 -5.53
C TYR A 171 8.07 -27.58 -6.15
N THR A 172 8.00 -27.69 -7.48
CA THR A 172 8.86 -28.55 -8.28
C THR A 172 9.38 -27.81 -9.51
N ASN A 173 10.59 -28.12 -9.93
CA ASN A 173 11.22 -27.53 -11.12
C ASN A 173 11.23 -25.98 -11.12
N MET A 174 11.27 -25.38 -9.92
CA MET A 174 11.21 -23.93 -9.76
C MET A 174 12.55 -23.31 -10.12
N THR A 175 12.57 -22.25 -10.92
CA THR A 175 13.81 -21.75 -11.54
C THR A 175 14.22 -20.36 -11.05
N ASN A 176 15.51 -20.21 -10.71
CA ASN A 176 16.17 -18.92 -10.53
C ASN A 176 17.27 -18.73 -11.58
N ILE A 177 17.45 -17.50 -12.07
CA ILE A 177 18.62 -17.08 -12.84
C ILE A 177 19.47 -16.17 -11.95
N ILE A 178 20.74 -16.54 -11.78
CA ILE A 178 21.63 -15.93 -10.80
C ILE A 178 22.85 -15.39 -11.51
N VAL A 179 23.18 -14.13 -11.28
CA VAL A 179 24.39 -13.49 -11.79
C VAL A 179 25.21 -12.96 -10.62
N ARG A 180 26.52 -13.19 -10.62
CA ARG A 180 27.43 -12.59 -9.65
C ARG A 180 28.48 -11.75 -10.36
N LEU A 181 28.60 -10.49 -9.93
CA LEU A 181 29.73 -9.62 -10.28
C LEU A 181 30.69 -9.54 -9.09
N SER A 182 31.94 -9.94 -9.32
CA SER A 182 32.95 -10.07 -8.25
C SER A 182 34.32 -9.56 -8.66
N CYS A 183 35.08 -9.10 -7.68
CA CYS A 183 36.50 -8.75 -7.78
C CYS A 183 37.45 -9.92 -7.50
N GLY A 184 36.93 -11.10 -7.18
CA GLY A 184 37.69 -12.31 -6.85
C GLY A 184 37.42 -12.85 -5.44
N PRO A 185 38.21 -13.84 -5.00
CA PRO A 185 37.92 -14.65 -3.81
C PRO A 185 37.80 -13.87 -2.49
N GLU A 186 38.42 -12.69 -2.38
CA GLU A 186 38.34 -11.86 -1.16
C GLU A 186 36.95 -11.25 -0.98
N CYS A 187 36.38 -10.65 -2.04
CA CYS A 187 35.04 -10.09 -1.99
C CYS A 187 33.92 -11.12 -2.20
N ASP A 188 34.24 -12.35 -2.63
CA ASP A 188 33.26 -13.45 -2.68
C ASP A 188 32.80 -13.95 -1.30
N GLN A 189 33.52 -13.59 -0.23
CA GLN A 189 33.16 -13.95 1.14
C GLN A 189 31.90 -13.24 1.65
N ASN A 190 31.60 -12.07 1.07
CA ASN A 190 30.45 -11.25 1.42
C ASN A 190 29.78 -10.73 0.15
N ALA A 191 28.50 -10.99 0.00
CA ALA A 191 27.70 -10.53 -1.12
C ALA A 191 26.51 -9.70 -0.65
N VAL A 192 26.15 -8.69 -1.45
CA VAL A 192 24.81 -8.11 -1.42
C VAL A 192 23.95 -8.82 -2.46
N LEU A 193 22.73 -9.18 -2.09
CA LEU A 193 21.72 -9.74 -2.98
C LEU A 193 20.82 -8.61 -3.48
N LEU A 194 20.69 -8.44 -4.79
CA LEU A 194 19.66 -7.64 -5.44
C LEU A 194 18.66 -8.61 -6.05
N ASN A 195 17.39 -8.52 -5.64
CA ASN A 195 16.33 -9.47 -6.00
C ASN A 195 15.20 -8.77 -6.75
N ALA A 196 14.65 -9.45 -7.76
CA ALA A 196 13.41 -9.09 -8.43
C ALA A 196 12.81 -10.35 -9.10
N HIS A 197 11.50 -10.47 -9.16
CA HIS A 197 10.84 -11.67 -9.70
C HIS A 197 10.44 -11.50 -11.17
N TYR A 198 10.46 -12.57 -11.96
CA TYR A 198 10.17 -12.51 -13.40
C TYR A 198 8.81 -13.09 -13.79
N ASP A 199 8.15 -13.83 -12.89
CA ASP A 199 6.82 -14.37 -13.10
C ASP A 199 5.73 -13.30 -12.98
N THR A 200 4.50 -13.65 -13.34
CA THR A 200 3.34 -12.75 -13.23
C THR A 200 2.16 -13.42 -12.54
N THR A 201 1.33 -12.63 -11.87
CA THR A 201 0.03 -13.10 -11.39
C THR A 201 -0.96 -13.44 -12.51
N LEU A 202 -2.09 -14.04 -12.13
CA LEU A 202 -3.15 -14.41 -13.05
C LEU A 202 -3.87 -13.17 -13.62
N GLY A 203 -3.95 -13.09 -14.95
CA GLY A 203 -4.66 -12.00 -15.62
C GLY A 203 -3.92 -10.67 -15.63
N SER A 204 -2.62 -10.66 -15.30
CA SER A 204 -1.73 -9.50 -15.41
C SER A 204 -0.51 -9.79 -16.30
N PRO A 205 -0.17 -8.93 -17.28
CA PRO A 205 1.11 -8.97 -17.99
C PRO A 205 2.30 -8.53 -17.15
N GLY A 206 2.10 -7.85 -16.02
CA GLY A 206 3.15 -7.57 -15.05
C GLY A 206 4.27 -6.64 -15.56
N ALA A 207 3.93 -5.48 -16.12
CA ALA A 207 4.94 -4.54 -16.64
C ALA A 207 5.73 -3.87 -15.52
N VAL A 208 5.03 -3.40 -14.50
CA VAL A 208 5.67 -2.87 -13.30
C VAL A 208 5.89 -3.97 -12.28
N ASP A 209 5.06 -5.02 -12.29
CA ASP A 209 5.06 -6.16 -11.35
C ASP A 209 5.39 -7.51 -12.03
N ASP A 210 6.66 -7.92 -12.15
CA ASP A 210 7.89 -7.17 -11.83
C ASP A 210 8.91 -7.23 -12.98
N ALA A 211 8.40 -7.11 -14.22
CA ALA A 211 9.27 -6.92 -15.38
C ALA A 211 10.17 -5.67 -15.24
N LEU A 212 9.71 -4.64 -14.51
CA LEU A 212 10.48 -3.45 -14.19
C LEU A 212 11.71 -3.79 -13.33
N GLY A 213 11.54 -4.48 -12.20
CA GLY A 213 12.66 -4.87 -11.33
C GLY A 213 13.68 -5.71 -12.08
N CYS A 214 13.22 -6.67 -12.89
CA CYS A 214 14.08 -7.43 -13.80
C CYS A 214 14.86 -6.53 -14.78
N GLY A 215 14.19 -5.59 -15.44
CA GLY A 215 14.82 -4.64 -16.36
C GLY A 215 15.84 -3.73 -15.67
N VAL A 216 15.54 -3.25 -14.46
CA VAL A 216 16.45 -2.46 -13.62
C VAL A 216 17.71 -3.26 -13.29
N MET A 217 17.57 -4.53 -12.87
CA MET A 217 18.73 -5.38 -12.56
C MET A 217 19.60 -5.62 -13.80
N MET A 218 19.01 -5.89 -14.97
CA MET A 218 19.77 -6.05 -16.22
C MET A 218 20.56 -4.80 -16.59
N GLU A 219 19.97 -3.61 -16.44
CA GLU A 219 20.65 -2.34 -16.72
C GLU A 219 21.77 -2.06 -15.71
N ILE A 220 21.58 -2.40 -14.43
CA ILE A 220 22.64 -2.32 -13.40
C ILE A 220 23.78 -3.28 -13.74
N ILE A 221 23.49 -4.52 -14.14
CA ILE A 221 24.50 -5.50 -14.56
C ILE A 221 25.33 -4.93 -15.71
N ARG A 222 24.68 -4.41 -16.77
CA ARG A 222 25.36 -3.79 -17.93
C ARG A 222 26.33 -2.68 -17.51
N ILE A 223 25.92 -1.84 -16.57
CA ILE A 223 26.73 -0.72 -16.10
C ILE A 223 27.89 -1.21 -15.23
N MET A 224 27.62 -2.06 -14.24
CA MET A 224 28.61 -2.51 -13.28
C MET A 224 29.64 -3.48 -13.90
N SER A 225 29.25 -4.27 -14.91
CA SER A 225 30.16 -5.19 -15.61
C SER A 225 31.19 -4.48 -16.49
N LEU A 226 30.94 -3.21 -16.85
CA LEU A 226 31.81 -2.37 -17.67
C LEU A 226 32.61 -1.34 -16.86
N ARG A 227 32.43 -1.30 -15.54
CA ARG A 227 33.17 -0.45 -14.60
C ARG A 227 34.30 -1.25 -13.92
N PRO A 228 35.29 -0.58 -13.28
CA PRO A 228 36.26 -1.29 -12.45
C PRO A 228 35.58 -2.26 -11.47
N ALA A 229 36.18 -3.41 -11.22
CA ALA A 229 35.63 -4.41 -10.30
C ALA A 229 35.30 -3.83 -8.92
N PRO A 230 34.26 -4.36 -8.23
CA PRO A 230 33.97 -4.05 -6.83
C PRO A 230 35.21 -4.10 -5.94
N LYS A 231 35.21 -3.36 -4.83
CA LYS A 231 36.40 -3.29 -3.96
C LYS A 231 36.29 -4.13 -2.70
N LYS A 232 35.08 -4.40 -2.20
CA LYS A 232 34.88 -5.01 -0.88
C LYS A 232 33.96 -6.21 -0.88
N ASN A 233 32.81 -6.09 -1.55
CA ASN A 233 31.78 -7.11 -1.53
C ASN A 233 31.35 -7.39 -2.96
N SER A 234 31.03 -8.65 -3.26
CA SER A 234 30.39 -9.02 -4.52
C SER A 234 28.92 -8.60 -4.53
N VAL A 235 28.32 -8.52 -5.72
CA VAL A 235 26.86 -8.38 -5.87
C VAL A 235 26.32 -9.61 -6.59
N ILE A 236 25.24 -10.16 -6.04
CA ILE A 236 24.46 -11.25 -6.62
C ILE A 236 23.14 -10.66 -7.06
N PHE A 237 22.79 -10.83 -8.33
CA PHE A 237 21.49 -10.51 -8.89
C PHE A 237 20.70 -11.81 -9.00
N LEU A 238 19.51 -11.83 -8.42
CA LEU A 238 18.61 -12.97 -8.40
C LEU A 238 17.33 -12.61 -9.13
N PHE A 239 17.15 -13.21 -10.29
CA PHE A 239 15.90 -13.20 -11.04
C PHE A 239 15.15 -14.47 -10.66
N ASN A 240 14.18 -14.36 -9.75
CA ASN A 240 13.46 -15.52 -9.22
C ASN A 240 12.09 -15.71 -9.87
N GLY A 241 11.66 -16.96 -9.99
CA GLY A 241 10.30 -17.30 -10.41
C GLY A 241 9.38 -17.55 -9.20
N GLY A 242 8.08 -17.60 -9.44
CA GLY A 242 7.10 -18.01 -8.44
C GLY A 242 7.04 -17.13 -7.19
N GLU A 243 7.23 -15.82 -7.32
CA GLU A 243 6.79 -14.89 -6.26
C GLU A 243 5.27 -14.97 -6.13
N GLU A 244 4.56 -14.90 -7.25
CA GLU A 244 3.10 -14.80 -7.32
C GLU A 244 2.40 -16.13 -6.97
N SER A 245 3.19 -17.20 -6.91
CA SER A 245 2.78 -18.48 -6.34
C SER A 245 2.96 -18.59 -4.82
N LEU A 246 3.37 -17.50 -4.15
CA LEU A 246 3.75 -17.38 -2.73
C LEU A 246 5.24 -17.60 -2.44
N GLN A 247 6.15 -17.01 -3.24
CA GLN A 247 7.60 -16.86 -3.01
C GLN A 247 8.41 -18.17 -3.01
N ASP A 248 8.10 -19.04 -3.95
CA ASP A 248 8.66 -20.39 -4.02
C ASP A 248 10.16 -20.41 -4.39
N ALA A 249 10.59 -19.63 -5.39
CA ALA A 249 11.98 -19.72 -5.86
C ALA A 249 12.98 -18.94 -5.01
N SER A 250 12.58 -17.83 -4.39
CA SER A 250 13.41 -17.11 -3.42
C SER A 250 13.67 -17.97 -2.17
N HIS A 251 12.65 -18.71 -1.69
CA HIS A 251 12.83 -19.75 -0.68
C HIS A 251 13.82 -20.83 -1.14
N SER A 252 13.69 -21.33 -2.38
CA SER A 252 14.62 -22.32 -2.95
C SER A 252 16.07 -21.81 -3.00
N PHE A 253 16.28 -20.54 -3.35
CA PHE A 253 17.62 -19.94 -3.36
C PHE A 253 18.23 -19.91 -1.97
N ILE A 254 17.54 -19.28 -1.01
CA ILE A 254 18.11 -18.99 0.30
C ILE A 254 18.25 -20.22 1.21
N THR A 255 17.56 -21.33 0.88
CA THR A 255 17.66 -22.58 1.64
C THR A 255 18.64 -23.58 1.03
N ALA A 256 18.82 -23.59 -0.30
CA ALA A 256 19.54 -24.67 -0.99
C ALA A 256 20.72 -24.23 -1.87
N HIS A 257 20.79 -22.97 -2.33
CA HIS A 257 21.84 -22.56 -3.27
C HIS A 257 23.21 -22.43 -2.59
N GLU A 258 24.30 -22.76 -3.29
CA GLU A 258 25.67 -22.70 -2.74
C GLU A 258 26.11 -21.28 -2.33
N LEU A 259 25.58 -20.26 -3.01
CA LEU A 259 25.89 -18.86 -2.72
C LEU A 259 25.14 -18.29 -1.51
N LYS A 260 24.16 -19.00 -0.95
CA LYS A 260 23.33 -18.48 0.15
C LYS A 260 24.17 -18.03 1.35
N ASP A 261 25.27 -18.73 1.63
CA ASP A 261 26.11 -18.51 2.81
C ASP A 261 27.06 -17.31 2.65
N SER A 262 27.28 -16.79 1.44
CA SER A 262 28.03 -15.56 1.20
C SER A 262 27.15 -14.31 1.27
N VAL A 263 25.83 -14.44 1.12
CA VAL A 263 24.91 -13.30 1.21
C VAL A 263 24.89 -12.76 2.65
N ARG A 264 25.02 -11.43 2.77
CA ARG A 264 25.00 -10.72 4.05
C ARG A 264 23.87 -9.70 4.15
N ALA A 265 23.50 -9.11 3.02
CA ALA A 265 22.44 -8.13 2.93
C ALA A 265 21.60 -8.34 1.67
N VAL A 266 20.33 -7.91 1.70
CA VAL A 266 19.41 -7.97 0.57
C VAL A 266 18.81 -6.60 0.26
N VAL A 267 18.63 -6.31 -1.02
CA VAL A 267 17.81 -5.22 -1.57
C VAL A 267 16.78 -5.88 -2.47
N ASN A 268 15.51 -5.79 -2.13
CA ASN A 268 14.41 -6.35 -2.90
C ASN A 268 13.71 -5.24 -3.70
N LEU A 269 13.47 -5.50 -4.98
CA LEU A 269 12.81 -4.62 -5.93
C LEU A 269 11.42 -5.17 -6.21
N GLU A 270 10.39 -4.37 -6.00
CA GLU A 270 8.99 -4.80 -6.06
C GLU A 270 8.08 -3.73 -6.65
N ALA A 271 6.84 -4.11 -6.92
CA ALA A 271 5.80 -3.17 -7.27
C ALA A 271 4.43 -3.56 -6.73
N CYS A 272 3.65 -2.55 -6.37
CA CYS A 272 2.24 -2.66 -6.11
C CYS A 272 1.44 -1.52 -6.76
N GLY A 273 2.02 -0.83 -7.74
CA GLY A 273 1.46 0.31 -8.45
C GLY A 273 2.23 0.57 -9.75
N THR A 274 1.86 1.61 -10.51
CA THR A 274 2.46 1.88 -11.83
C THR A 274 3.05 3.29 -11.99
N SER A 275 3.03 4.10 -10.92
CA SER A 275 3.46 5.49 -10.96
C SER A 275 4.16 5.96 -9.68
N GLY A 276 4.82 7.13 -9.77
CA GLY A 276 5.52 7.77 -8.67
C GLY A 276 6.89 7.17 -8.32
N PRO A 277 7.58 7.76 -7.32
CA PRO A 277 8.85 7.24 -6.82
C PRO A 277 8.64 5.90 -6.09
N GLU A 278 9.58 4.96 -6.21
CA GLU A 278 9.58 3.78 -5.33
C GLU A 278 9.81 4.19 -3.88
N ILE A 279 9.09 3.55 -2.96
CA ILE A 279 9.18 3.82 -1.53
C ILE A 279 9.99 2.72 -0.86
N LEU A 280 10.94 3.09 0.00
CA LEU A 280 11.49 2.18 1.01
C LEU A 280 10.43 1.93 2.08
N PHE A 281 9.79 0.77 2.04
CA PHE A 281 8.66 0.44 2.92
C PHE A 281 9.00 -0.58 4.00
N GLN A 282 9.98 -1.46 3.81
CA GLN A 282 10.53 -2.28 4.90
C GLN A 282 12.05 -2.12 5.00
N ALA A 283 12.52 -2.04 6.24
CA ALA A 283 13.95 -2.07 6.55
C ALA A 283 14.15 -2.66 7.95
N ASN A 284 15.18 -3.48 8.12
CA ASN A 284 15.41 -4.22 9.36
C ASN A 284 16.86 -4.12 9.90
N SER A 285 17.67 -3.19 9.38
CA SER A 285 19.04 -2.91 9.87
C SER A 285 19.34 -1.43 9.80
N ARG A 286 20.08 -0.93 10.81
CA ARG A 286 20.54 0.46 10.85
C ARG A 286 21.55 0.74 9.73
N GLU A 287 22.48 -0.17 9.52
CA GLU A 287 23.53 -0.06 8.53
C GLU A 287 22.93 0.01 7.11
N MET A 288 21.90 -0.80 6.84
CA MET A 288 21.18 -0.76 5.56
C MET A 288 20.39 0.55 5.38
N ILE A 289 19.73 1.04 6.43
CA ILE A 289 19.07 2.36 6.40
C ILE A 289 20.08 3.49 6.18
N ASP A 290 21.27 3.40 6.78
CA ASP A 290 22.35 4.37 6.58
C ASP A 290 22.97 4.26 5.17
N ALA A 291 22.97 3.07 4.56
CA ALA A 291 23.31 2.89 3.14
C ALA A 291 22.28 3.57 2.22
N TYR A 292 20.98 3.49 2.54
CA TYR A 292 19.92 4.16 1.77
C TYR A 292 20.05 5.69 1.75
N ARG A 293 20.78 6.30 2.69
CA ARG A 293 21.09 7.74 2.65
C ARG A 293 21.96 8.17 1.47
N LYS A 294 22.55 7.20 0.76
CA LYS A 294 23.46 7.44 -0.36
C LYS A 294 22.76 7.51 -1.71
N VAL A 295 21.46 7.20 -1.76
CA VAL A 295 20.69 7.23 -3.00
C VAL A 295 20.43 8.67 -3.47
N PRO A 296 20.38 8.92 -4.79
CA PRO A 296 20.15 10.25 -5.35
C PRO A 296 18.74 10.79 -5.10
N TYR A 297 17.70 9.92 -5.08
CA TYR A 297 16.30 10.34 -4.94
C TYR A 297 15.61 9.62 -3.77
N PRO A 298 15.95 9.96 -2.51
CA PRO A 298 15.44 9.22 -1.37
C PRO A 298 13.94 9.38 -1.19
N HIS A 299 13.18 8.29 -1.27
CA HIS A 299 11.77 8.24 -0.87
C HIS A 299 11.55 7.07 0.10
N GLY A 300 11.10 7.35 1.32
CA GLY A 300 10.98 6.32 2.34
C GLY A 300 10.57 6.87 3.69
N THR A 301 9.78 6.11 4.44
CA THR A 301 9.35 6.50 5.78
C THR A 301 9.12 5.29 6.67
N VAL A 302 9.54 5.40 7.93
CA VAL A 302 9.27 4.39 8.94
C VAL A 302 7.77 4.22 9.20
N LEU A 303 6.93 5.19 8.81
CA LEU A 303 5.48 5.03 8.87
C LEU A 303 4.99 3.88 7.97
N ALA A 304 5.60 3.70 6.79
CA ALA A 304 5.28 2.59 5.89
C ALA A 304 5.68 1.24 6.53
N ASN A 305 6.85 1.19 7.16
CA ASN A 305 7.34 0.02 7.89
C ASN A 305 6.44 -0.33 9.09
N ASP A 306 6.07 0.68 9.91
CA ASP A 306 5.13 0.51 11.03
C ASP A 306 3.78 -0.05 10.53
N LEU A 307 3.27 0.49 9.41
CA LEU A 307 1.99 0.08 8.83
C LEU A 307 2.05 -1.34 8.26
N PHE A 308 3.08 -1.69 7.49
CA PHE A 308 3.27 -3.04 6.98
C PHE A 308 3.41 -4.05 8.12
N ALA A 309 4.15 -3.68 9.18
CA ALA A 309 4.31 -4.50 10.36
C ALA A 309 3.00 -4.77 11.13
N THR A 310 1.96 -3.93 10.97
CA THR A 310 0.63 -4.19 11.56
C THR A 310 -0.15 -5.31 10.88
N GLY A 311 0.20 -5.67 9.63
CA GLY A 311 -0.57 -6.60 8.80
C GLY A 311 -1.84 -5.98 8.20
N LEU A 312 -2.02 -4.66 8.28
CA LEU A 312 -3.12 -3.95 7.60
C LEU A 312 -2.95 -3.94 6.07
N ILE A 313 -1.71 -4.02 5.59
CA ILE A 313 -1.40 -4.22 4.18
C ILE A 313 -1.38 -5.73 3.95
N LEU A 314 -2.31 -6.23 3.16
CA LEU A 314 -2.46 -7.64 2.83
C LEU A 314 -1.52 -8.01 1.66
N SER A 315 -0.21 -7.85 1.88
CA SER A 315 0.83 -8.15 0.90
C SER A 315 2.05 -8.73 1.61
N ASP A 316 2.83 -9.53 0.90
CA ASP A 316 4.14 -10.04 1.31
C ASP A 316 5.06 -10.00 0.08
N THR A 317 6.37 -10.17 0.26
CA THR A 317 7.34 -10.14 -0.85
C THR A 317 8.44 -11.18 -0.64
N ASP A 318 9.28 -11.42 -1.65
CA ASP A 318 10.45 -12.29 -1.54
C ASP A 318 11.39 -11.90 -0.38
N PHE A 319 11.37 -10.62 0.02
CA PHE A 319 12.09 -10.12 1.19
C PHE A 319 11.87 -10.97 2.43
N ARG A 320 10.65 -11.48 2.63
CA ARG A 320 10.33 -12.37 3.75
C ARG A 320 11.17 -13.63 3.75
N GLN A 321 11.36 -14.28 2.59
CA GLN A 321 12.11 -15.53 2.50
C GLN A 321 13.57 -15.31 2.92
N PHE A 322 14.17 -14.21 2.47
CA PHE A 322 15.54 -13.83 2.84
C PHE A 322 15.68 -13.51 4.33
N VAL A 323 14.69 -12.87 4.94
CA VAL A 323 14.71 -12.49 6.36
C VAL A 323 14.41 -13.67 7.27
N GLU A 324 13.41 -14.49 6.95
CA GLU A 324 12.96 -15.61 7.80
C GLU A 324 13.87 -16.83 7.66
N HIS A 325 14.22 -17.22 6.43
CA HIS A 325 15.02 -18.42 6.16
C HIS A 325 16.52 -18.14 6.04
N GLY A 326 16.89 -16.95 5.57
CA GLY A 326 18.30 -16.53 5.45
C GLY A 326 18.85 -15.78 6.66
N ASN A 327 18.00 -15.36 7.59
CA ASN A 327 18.35 -14.44 8.69
C ASN A 327 19.09 -13.18 8.19
N LEU A 328 18.71 -12.68 7.00
CA LEU A 328 19.36 -11.55 6.36
C LEU A 328 18.80 -10.21 6.86
N THR A 329 19.62 -9.19 6.71
CA THR A 329 19.20 -7.79 6.86
C THR A 329 19.08 -7.13 5.50
N GLY A 330 18.22 -6.13 5.35
CA GLY A 330 18.00 -5.54 4.04
C GLY A 330 16.99 -4.42 3.95
N LEU A 331 16.70 -4.08 2.70
CA LEU A 331 15.78 -3.05 2.25
C LEU A 331 14.76 -3.66 1.29
N ASP A 332 13.50 -3.34 1.47
CA ASP A 332 12.40 -3.72 0.58
C ASP A 332 11.80 -2.44 -0.01
N MET A 333 11.85 -2.31 -1.33
CA MET A 333 11.51 -1.09 -2.06
C MET A 333 10.45 -1.40 -3.11
N ALA A 334 9.37 -0.63 -3.12
CA ALA A 334 8.27 -0.88 -4.05
C ALA A 334 7.73 0.38 -4.72
N VAL A 335 7.33 0.28 -5.99
CA VAL A 335 6.40 1.25 -6.60
C VAL A 335 5.03 1.07 -5.94
N TYR A 336 4.32 2.14 -5.60
CA TYR A 336 3.04 2.01 -4.86
C TYR A 336 1.89 2.90 -5.32
N LYS A 337 2.15 3.98 -6.09
CA LYS A 337 1.07 4.87 -6.52
C LYS A 337 0.35 4.30 -7.73
N ASN A 338 -0.89 4.74 -7.95
CA ASN A 338 -1.76 4.24 -9.03
C ASN A 338 -1.97 2.72 -8.98
N SER A 339 -2.19 2.17 -7.79
CA SER A 339 -2.40 0.72 -7.56
C SER A 339 -3.74 0.18 -8.12
N TYR A 340 -4.50 0.95 -8.90
CA TYR A 340 -5.68 0.46 -9.62
C TYR A 340 -5.32 -0.55 -10.70
N LEU A 341 -4.18 -0.36 -11.38
CA LEU A 341 -3.74 -1.21 -12.48
C LEU A 341 -2.94 -2.44 -12.00
N TYR A 342 -2.50 -2.44 -10.75
CA TYR A 342 -1.80 -3.57 -10.13
C TYR A 342 -2.66 -4.84 -10.11
N HIS A 343 -2.06 -5.97 -10.48
CA HIS A 343 -2.74 -7.27 -10.65
C HIS A 343 -3.92 -7.20 -11.62
N THR A 344 -3.75 -6.47 -12.72
CA THR A 344 -4.77 -6.35 -13.78
C THR A 344 -4.15 -6.45 -15.16
N HIS A 345 -4.99 -6.68 -16.17
CA HIS A 345 -4.58 -6.68 -17.57
C HIS A 345 -4.03 -5.32 -18.08
N LEU A 346 -4.14 -4.26 -17.26
CA LEU A 346 -3.66 -2.91 -17.54
C LEU A 346 -2.28 -2.62 -16.94
N ASP A 347 -1.64 -3.58 -16.27
CA ASP A 347 -0.23 -3.43 -15.89
C ASP A 347 0.67 -3.60 -17.13
N LEU A 348 0.76 -2.53 -17.90
CA LEU A 348 1.41 -2.44 -19.21
C LEU A 348 2.43 -1.29 -19.23
N ASP A 349 3.49 -1.42 -20.04
CA ASP A 349 4.53 -0.40 -20.21
C ASP A 349 3.95 0.99 -20.55
N GLU A 350 2.86 1.04 -21.31
CA GLU A 350 2.17 2.28 -21.72
C GLU A 350 1.55 3.06 -20.55
N PHE A 351 1.27 2.40 -19.42
CA PHE A 351 0.76 3.04 -18.19
C PHE A 351 1.82 3.19 -17.09
N MET A 352 3.06 2.73 -17.36
CA MET A 352 4.20 2.95 -16.47
C MET A 352 4.69 4.41 -16.63
N GLU A 353 4.68 5.18 -15.55
CA GLU A 353 5.03 6.61 -15.59
C GLU A 353 6.48 6.85 -16.06
N ALA A 354 6.69 7.88 -16.89
CA ALA A 354 8.04 8.24 -17.33
C ALA A 354 8.87 8.81 -16.17
N GLY A 355 10.14 8.39 -16.05
CA GLY A 355 11.03 8.76 -14.96
C GLY A 355 10.97 7.83 -13.75
N LEU A 356 9.95 6.97 -13.65
CA LEU A 356 9.85 5.96 -12.58
C LEU A 356 10.94 4.89 -12.71
N PRO A 357 11.19 4.29 -13.89
CA PRO A 357 12.32 3.38 -14.05
C PRO A 357 13.66 4.05 -13.78
N GLN A 358 13.82 5.33 -14.15
CA GLN A 358 15.02 6.10 -13.85
C GLN A 358 15.20 6.29 -12.34
N HIS A 359 14.13 6.62 -11.60
CA HIS A 359 14.18 6.82 -10.15
C HIS A 359 14.61 5.54 -9.42
N MET A 360 13.90 4.44 -9.67
CA MET A 360 14.17 3.14 -9.05
C MET A 360 15.55 2.61 -9.43
N GLY A 361 15.91 2.75 -10.71
CA GLY A 361 17.18 2.34 -11.27
C GLY A 361 18.39 3.06 -10.72
N GLU A 362 18.36 4.39 -10.67
CA GLU A 362 19.48 5.18 -10.14
C GLU A 362 19.65 4.99 -8.62
N ASN A 363 18.55 4.83 -7.89
CA ASN A 363 18.60 4.50 -6.46
C ASN A 363 19.19 3.10 -6.22
N ALA A 364 18.72 2.07 -6.94
CA ALA A 364 19.24 0.71 -6.84
C ALA A 364 20.71 0.62 -7.27
N LEU A 365 21.11 1.32 -8.35
CA LEU A 365 22.50 1.40 -8.79
C LEU A 365 23.40 2.08 -7.73
N ALA A 366 22.94 3.17 -7.13
CA ALA A 366 23.69 3.88 -6.08
C ALA A 366 23.85 3.00 -4.82
N LEU A 367 22.80 2.27 -4.42
CA LEU A 367 22.87 1.28 -3.35
C LEU A 367 23.87 0.16 -3.65
N ALA A 368 23.73 -0.50 -4.81
CA ALA A 368 24.62 -1.58 -5.21
C ALA A 368 26.08 -1.12 -5.25
N THR A 369 26.34 0.07 -5.80
CA THR A 369 27.68 0.68 -5.83
C THR A 369 28.23 0.91 -4.42
N TYR A 370 27.46 1.58 -3.54
CA TYR A 370 27.92 1.85 -2.17
C TYR A 370 28.15 0.56 -1.37
N LEU A 371 27.25 -0.41 -1.48
CA LEU A 371 27.33 -1.67 -0.75
C LEU A 371 28.49 -2.55 -1.21
N THR A 372 28.87 -2.48 -2.48
CA THR A 372 29.97 -3.27 -3.04
C THR A 372 31.35 -2.60 -2.92
N GLU A 373 31.41 -1.26 -2.92
CA GLU A 373 32.68 -0.51 -2.85
C GLU A 373 33.06 -0.03 -1.46
N GLU A 374 32.10 0.40 -0.64
CA GLU A 374 32.37 1.14 0.60
C GLU A 374 31.90 0.42 1.86
N ALA A 375 30.73 -0.23 1.82
CA ALA A 375 30.10 -0.79 3.01
C ALA A 375 30.87 -1.97 3.61
N ASN A 376 30.73 -2.14 4.93
CA ASN A 376 31.14 -3.35 5.64
C ASN A 376 29.89 -4.18 5.93
N LEU A 377 29.77 -5.35 5.31
CA LEU A 377 28.62 -6.23 5.46
C LEU A 377 28.80 -7.29 6.57
N VAL A 378 29.86 -7.17 7.37
CA VAL A 378 30.13 -8.08 8.49
C VAL A 378 29.43 -7.57 9.75
N ASN A 379 28.78 -8.47 10.49
CA ASN A 379 28.06 -8.20 11.75
C ASN A 379 26.90 -7.19 11.61
N LEU A 380 26.12 -7.28 10.53
CA LEU A 380 24.89 -6.49 10.41
C LEU A 380 23.89 -6.93 11.49
N GLU A 381 23.39 -5.96 12.26
CA GLU A 381 22.45 -6.23 13.35
C GLU A 381 21.01 -6.03 12.88
N ARG A 382 20.17 -7.06 13.05
CA ARG A 382 18.74 -6.94 12.85
C ARG A 382 18.14 -6.06 13.94
N THR A 383 17.48 -4.98 13.56
CA THR A 383 16.87 -4.02 14.49
C THR A 383 15.65 -3.34 13.90
N SER A 384 14.63 -3.16 14.73
CA SER A 384 13.50 -2.26 14.48
C SER A 384 13.66 -0.90 15.18
N SER A 385 14.77 -0.68 15.89
CA SER A 385 14.99 0.49 16.75
C SER A 385 15.62 1.68 16.00
N VAL A 386 15.15 1.95 14.79
CA VAL A 386 15.64 3.03 13.93
C VAL A 386 14.46 3.85 13.42
N VAL A 387 14.55 5.17 13.54
CA VAL A 387 13.60 6.11 12.94
C VAL A 387 14.23 6.61 11.65
N PHE A 388 13.49 6.52 10.54
CA PHE A 388 13.91 7.04 9.24
C PHE A 388 12.75 7.67 8.49
N PHE A 389 13.05 8.71 7.71
CA PHE A 389 12.11 9.35 6.80
C PHE A 389 12.84 10.27 5.82
N ASP A 390 12.24 10.50 4.65
CA ASP A 390 12.66 11.56 3.74
C ASP A 390 11.99 12.91 4.06
N ILE A 391 12.64 13.99 3.63
CA ILE A 391 12.10 15.35 3.61
C ILE A 391 11.86 15.72 2.14
N PHE A 392 10.62 15.52 1.69
CA PHE A 392 10.11 15.89 0.36
C PHE A 392 10.88 15.26 -0.81
N GLY A 393 11.43 14.06 -0.64
CA GLY A 393 12.23 13.40 -1.68
C GLY A 393 13.67 13.92 -1.83
N VAL A 394 14.11 14.89 -1.00
CA VAL A 394 15.40 15.59 -1.19
C VAL A 394 16.46 15.15 -0.19
N PHE A 395 16.09 14.92 1.07
CA PHE A 395 17.02 14.55 2.13
C PHE A 395 16.50 13.36 2.90
N PHE A 396 17.35 12.35 3.13
CA PHE A 396 17.01 11.21 3.98
C PHE A 396 17.58 11.39 5.40
N VAL A 397 16.72 11.25 6.40
CA VAL A 397 17.08 11.35 7.82
C VAL A 397 16.96 9.97 8.46
N SER A 398 17.98 9.55 9.19
CA SER A 398 17.97 8.35 10.02
C SER A 398 18.62 8.63 11.39
N TYR A 399 18.06 8.05 12.45
CA TYR A 399 18.66 8.08 13.79
C TYR A 399 18.13 6.93 14.67
N SER A 400 18.88 6.58 15.73
CA SER A 400 18.48 5.52 16.65
C SER A 400 17.27 5.91 17.51
N TRP A 401 16.50 4.91 17.94
CA TRP A 401 15.39 5.08 18.87
C TRP A 401 15.80 5.80 20.17
N THR A 402 17.00 5.52 20.69
CA THR A 402 17.55 6.21 21.87
C THR A 402 17.69 7.73 21.64
N THR A 403 18.15 8.13 20.46
CA THR A 403 18.24 9.55 20.07
C THR A 403 16.86 10.16 19.90
N ALA A 404 15.91 9.42 19.33
CA ALA A 404 14.50 9.82 19.22
C ALA A 404 13.94 10.13 20.62
N MET A 405 14.06 9.18 21.55
CA MET A 405 13.55 9.30 22.92
C MET A 405 14.15 10.49 23.66
N ARG A 406 15.46 10.69 23.60
CA ARG A 406 16.12 11.87 24.22
C ARG A 406 15.59 13.17 23.64
N SER A 407 15.40 13.22 22.33
CA SER A 407 14.85 14.39 21.64
C SER A 407 13.40 14.64 22.04
N HIS A 408 12.58 13.60 22.13
CA HIS A 408 11.18 13.71 22.55
C HIS A 408 11.03 14.20 23.99
N ILE A 409 11.87 13.72 24.92
CA ILE A 409 11.91 14.20 26.31
C ILE A 409 12.27 15.70 26.35
N LEU A 410 13.27 16.13 25.59
CA LEU A 410 13.67 17.53 25.52
C LEU A 410 12.55 18.42 24.93
N ILE A 411 11.98 18.00 23.80
CA ILE A 411 10.91 18.72 23.09
C ILE A 411 9.66 18.82 23.97
N GLY A 412 9.21 17.70 24.56
CA GLY A 412 8.08 17.65 25.46
C GLY A 412 8.32 18.45 26.75
N GLY A 413 9.52 18.35 27.32
CA GLY A 413 9.93 19.13 28.49
C GLY A 413 9.90 20.64 28.24
N LEU A 414 10.40 21.09 27.08
CA LEU A 414 10.33 22.50 26.67
C LEU A 414 8.87 22.96 26.47
N ALA A 415 8.03 22.14 25.83
CA ALA A 415 6.61 22.45 25.66
C ALA A 415 5.91 22.62 27.02
N LEU A 416 6.11 21.69 27.95
CA LEU A 416 5.58 21.77 29.32
C LEU A 416 6.11 23.00 30.07
N PHE A 417 7.41 23.33 29.93
CA PHE A 417 7.99 24.53 30.51
C PHE A 417 7.30 25.82 30.01
N THR A 418 7.01 25.92 28.71
CA THR A 418 6.27 27.09 28.17
C THR A 418 4.84 27.22 28.70
N MET A 419 4.21 26.10 29.10
CA MET A 419 2.91 26.11 29.78
C MET A 419 3.03 26.61 31.23
N MET A 420 4.13 26.29 31.93
CA MET A 420 4.40 26.76 33.29
C MET A 420 4.72 28.25 33.34
N THR A 421 5.48 28.78 32.38
CA THR A 421 5.88 30.21 32.31
C THR A 421 4.78 31.14 31.81
N ARG A 422 3.54 30.63 31.66
CA ARG A 422 2.36 31.33 31.14
C ARG A 422 2.52 31.87 29.70
N SER A 423 3.52 31.40 28.96
CA SER A 423 3.65 31.61 27.50
C SER A 423 2.53 30.88 26.75
N SER A 424 2.15 29.72 27.26
CA SER A 424 1.01 28.90 26.84
C SER A 424 0.02 28.79 28.02
N ARG A 425 -1.28 28.83 27.74
CA ARG A 425 -2.34 28.76 28.77
C ARG A 425 -3.44 27.78 28.34
N PRO A 426 -3.14 26.48 28.25
CA PRO A 426 -4.18 25.50 27.99
C PRO A 426 -5.17 25.52 29.16
N THR A 427 -6.47 25.47 28.84
CA THR A 427 -7.53 25.34 29.85
C THR A 427 -8.10 23.95 29.76
N VAL A 428 -8.65 23.41 30.85
CA VAL A 428 -9.32 22.10 30.82
C VAL A 428 -10.36 22.05 29.68
N ARG A 429 -11.15 23.12 29.53
CA ARG A 429 -12.14 23.27 28.46
C ARG A 429 -11.51 23.18 27.07
N SER A 430 -10.43 23.92 26.81
CA SER A 430 -9.80 23.92 25.49
C SER A 430 -9.10 22.60 25.19
N SER A 431 -8.42 21.99 26.15
CA SER A 431 -7.81 20.67 25.99
C SER A 431 -8.83 19.58 25.63
N PHE A 432 -9.96 19.52 26.34
CA PHE A 432 -11.06 18.61 26.01
C PHE A 432 -11.68 18.93 24.64
N SER A 433 -11.78 20.22 24.27
CA SER A 433 -12.33 20.60 22.97
C SER A 433 -11.46 20.12 21.81
N ILE A 434 -10.12 20.11 21.94
CA ILE A 434 -9.22 19.62 20.89
C ILE A 434 -9.36 18.11 20.74
N LEU A 435 -9.33 17.36 21.84
CA LEU A 435 -9.53 15.91 21.83
C LEU A 435 -10.88 15.55 21.19
N LEU A 436 -11.95 16.24 21.58
CA LEU A 436 -13.27 15.99 21.01
C LEU A 436 -13.36 16.45 19.55
N SER A 437 -12.62 17.47 19.14
CA SER A 437 -12.53 17.89 17.72
C SER A 437 -11.84 16.81 16.88
N PHE A 438 -10.78 16.19 17.40
CA PHE A 438 -10.11 15.05 16.77
C PHE A 438 -11.08 13.87 16.64
N VAL A 439 -11.73 13.46 17.72
CA VAL A 439 -12.72 12.37 17.70
C VAL A 439 -13.88 12.68 16.75
N ALA A 440 -14.40 13.92 16.75
CA ALA A 440 -15.46 14.33 15.83
C ALA A 440 -15.01 14.35 14.37
N ALA A 441 -13.76 14.73 14.10
CA ALA A 441 -13.18 14.69 12.75
C ALA A 441 -13.12 13.26 12.21
N LEU A 442 -12.81 12.27 13.05
CA LEU A 442 -12.78 10.86 12.68
C LEU A 442 -14.18 10.26 12.50
N LEU A 443 -15.12 10.59 13.40
CA LEU A 443 -16.41 9.89 13.45
C LEU A 443 -17.48 10.50 12.54
N LEU A 444 -17.60 11.83 12.45
CA LEU A 444 -18.68 12.45 11.68
C LEU A 444 -18.67 12.16 10.16
N PRO A 445 -17.52 11.99 9.50
CA PRO A 445 -17.48 11.52 8.10
C PRO A 445 -18.31 10.28 7.81
N ASN A 446 -18.42 9.36 8.77
CA ASN A 446 -19.20 8.14 8.65
C ASN A 446 -20.71 8.39 8.50
N LEU A 447 -21.22 9.57 8.87
CA LEU A 447 -22.60 9.95 8.57
C LEU A 447 -22.83 10.12 7.06
N SER A 448 -21.82 10.59 6.32
CA SER A 448 -21.87 10.67 4.86
C SER A 448 -21.86 9.28 4.24
N VAL A 449 -21.14 8.32 4.85
CA VAL A 449 -21.16 6.93 4.41
C VAL A 449 -22.58 6.35 4.53
N VAL A 450 -23.24 6.56 5.67
CA VAL A 450 -24.65 6.15 5.85
C VAL A 450 -25.55 6.78 4.79
N LEU A 451 -25.33 8.06 4.44
CA LEU A 451 -26.07 8.74 3.38
C LEU A 451 -25.80 8.13 2.00
N LEU A 452 -24.54 7.87 1.65
CA LEU A 452 -24.15 7.24 0.38
C LEU A 452 -24.74 5.83 0.24
N GLN A 453 -24.71 5.04 1.31
CA GLN A 453 -25.35 3.72 1.37
C GLN A 453 -26.87 3.82 1.19
N ALA A 454 -27.53 4.78 1.85
CA ALA A 454 -28.97 5.00 1.69
C ALA A 454 -29.36 5.46 0.28
N LEU A 455 -28.45 6.13 -0.44
CA LEU A 455 -28.62 6.54 -1.84
C LEU A 455 -28.26 5.44 -2.84
N GLY A 456 -27.72 4.29 -2.38
CA GLY A 456 -27.29 3.21 -3.25
C GLY A 456 -26.02 3.52 -4.05
N THR A 457 -25.19 4.45 -3.58
CA THR A 457 -23.96 4.89 -4.26
C THR A 457 -22.74 4.74 -3.35
N PRO A 458 -22.35 3.51 -2.96
CA PRO A 458 -21.10 3.28 -2.23
C PRO A 458 -19.88 3.59 -3.11
N MET A 459 -18.72 3.81 -2.49
CA MET A 459 -17.41 3.93 -3.17
C MET A 459 -17.26 5.02 -4.25
N GLN A 460 -18.12 6.03 -4.33
CA GLN A 460 -18.03 7.05 -5.40
C GLN A 460 -16.71 7.84 -5.46
N TRP A 461 -15.90 7.77 -4.42
CA TRP A 461 -14.57 8.36 -4.34
C TRP A 461 -13.47 7.47 -4.95
N PHE A 462 -13.78 6.23 -5.36
CA PHE A 462 -12.77 5.23 -5.71
C PHE A 462 -11.93 5.63 -6.93
N SER A 463 -12.54 6.15 -8.00
CA SER A 463 -11.80 6.51 -9.21
C SER A 463 -10.83 7.68 -9.04
N HIS A 464 -10.94 8.45 -7.97
CA HIS A 464 -10.08 9.61 -7.74
C HIS A 464 -9.82 9.85 -6.26
N GLU A 465 -8.56 9.78 -5.84
CA GLU A 465 -8.14 9.90 -4.43
C GLU A 465 -8.63 11.19 -3.78
N TRP A 466 -8.58 12.30 -4.51
CA TRP A 466 -8.98 13.61 -4.02
C TRP A 466 -10.50 13.74 -3.77
N LEU A 467 -11.33 12.90 -4.40
CA LEU A 467 -12.78 12.91 -4.16
C LEU A 467 -13.12 12.46 -2.74
N SER A 468 -12.32 11.57 -2.14
CA SER A 468 -12.50 11.17 -0.74
C SER A 468 -12.44 12.40 0.19
N MET A 469 -11.44 13.26 -0.02
CA MET A 469 -11.28 14.50 0.73
C MET A 469 -12.39 15.50 0.43
N LEU A 470 -12.87 15.56 -0.80
CA LEU A 470 -13.98 16.41 -1.18
C LEU A 470 -15.29 15.98 -0.48
N LEU A 471 -15.61 14.68 -0.49
CA LEU A 471 -16.85 14.14 0.08
C LEU A 471 -16.84 14.16 1.62
N PHE A 472 -15.74 13.74 2.24
CA PHE A 472 -15.65 13.51 3.68
C PHE A 472 -15.00 14.66 4.46
N GLY A 473 -14.10 15.42 3.85
CA GLY A 473 -13.40 16.54 4.49
C GLY A 473 -14.33 17.65 5.02
N PRO A 474 -15.34 18.12 4.27
CA PRO A 474 -16.26 19.15 4.74
C PRO A 474 -17.01 18.77 6.02
N VAL A 475 -17.44 17.51 6.17
CA VAL A 475 -18.15 17.06 7.38
C VAL A 475 -17.19 16.81 8.55
N ALA A 476 -15.93 16.42 8.29
CA ALA A 476 -14.88 16.43 9.31
C ALA A 476 -14.67 17.86 9.85
N LEU A 477 -14.62 18.87 8.96
CA LEU A 477 -14.56 20.27 9.36
C LEU A 477 -15.81 20.73 10.12
N VAL A 478 -17.01 20.23 9.78
CA VAL A 478 -18.25 20.45 10.56
C VAL A 478 -18.08 19.92 11.98
N GLY A 479 -17.51 18.73 12.16
CA GLY A 479 -17.22 18.16 13.49
C GLY A 479 -16.22 18.99 14.27
N MET A 480 -15.09 19.29 13.66
CA MET A 480 -14.04 20.14 14.21
C MET A 480 -14.57 21.49 14.69
N PHE A 481 -15.19 22.28 13.80
CA PHE A 481 -15.70 23.61 14.12
C PHE A 481 -16.98 23.56 14.98
N GLY A 482 -17.78 22.51 14.85
CA GLY A 482 -18.96 22.26 15.68
C GLY A 482 -18.60 22.07 17.15
N VAL A 483 -17.56 21.29 17.44
CA VAL A 483 -17.01 21.14 18.79
C VAL A 483 -16.51 22.49 19.31
N GLN A 484 -15.76 23.24 18.51
CA GLN A 484 -15.30 24.59 18.92
C GLN A 484 -16.47 25.56 19.17
N TYR A 485 -17.58 25.44 18.45
CA TYR A 485 -18.79 26.24 18.66
C TYR A 485 -19.48 25.91 19.99
N LEU A 486 -19.54 24.63 20.36
CA LEU A 486 -20.10 24.16 21.63
C LEU A 486 -19.19 24.54 22.81
N PHE A 487 -17.87 24.42 22.61
CA PHE A 487 -16.85 24.72 23.60
C PHE A 487 -16.36 26.18 23.56
N HIS A 488 -17.05 27.09 22.87
CA HIS A 488 -16.78 28.52 22.94
C HIS A 488 -17.19 29.10 24.31
N ASP A 489 -16.26 29.62 25.11
CA ASP A 489 -16.59 30.25 26.38
C ASP A 489 -17.13 31.66 26.14
N LYS A 490 -18.41 31.88 26.49
CA LYS A 490 -19.11 33.16 26.35
C LYS A 490 -18.63 34.22 27.35
N ARG A 491 -17.98 33.80 28.45
CA ARG A 491 -17.49 34.68 29.51
C ARG A 491 -16.07 35.17 29.22
N ALA A 492 -15.29 34.40 28.47
CA ALA A 492 -13.95 34.76 28.05
C ALA A 492 -13.97 35.69 26.82
N SER A 493 -12.93 36.52 26.66
CA SER A 493 -12.75 37.31 25.45
C SER A 493 -12.49 36.42 24.23
N MET A 494 -12.72 36.93 23.03
CA MET A 494 -12.44 36.18 21.78
C MET A 494 -10.96 35.76 21.71
N GLY A 495 -10.05 36.65 22.10
CA GLY A 495 -8.62 36.36 22.13
C GLY A 495 -8.22 35.35 23.20
N ALA A 496 -8.89 35.35 24.36
CA ALA A 496 -8.66 34.33 25.38
C ALA A 496 -9.07 32.93 24.90
N ASN A 497 -10.22 32.80 24.23
CA ASN A 497 -10.62 31.54 23.59
C ASN A 497 -9.63 31.10 22.50
N GLU A 498 -9.20 32.04 21.64
CA GLU A 498 -8.20 31.83 20.57
C GLU A 498 -6.89 31.27 21.15
N LEU A 499 -6.30 31.96 22.12
CA LEU A 499 -5.05 31.55 22.77
C LEU A 499 -5.19 30.23 23.54
N SER A 500 -6.28 30.03 24.30
CA SER A 500 -6.46 28.79 25.06
C SER A 500 -6.61 27.56 24.16
N THR A 501 -7.22 27.73 22.98
CA THR A 501 -7.39 26.67 21.97
C THR A 501 -6.07 26.34 21.32
N PHE A 502 -5.29 27.37 20.97
CA PHE A 502 -3.92 27.21 20.44
C PHE A 502 -3.00 26.50 21.43
N SER A 503 -3.05 26.88 22.71
CA SER A 503 -2.32 26.19 23.78
C SER A 503 -2.81 24.76 24.02
N GLY A 504 -4.12 24.51 23.82
CA GLY A 504 -4.70 23.18 23.87
C GLY A 504 -4.13 22.24 22.80
N LEU A 505 -3.87 22.76 21.59
CA LEU A 505 -3.21 22.01 20.52
C LEU A 505 -1.79 21.58 20.92
N GLN A 506 -1.01 22.49 21.50
CA GLN A 506 0.35 22.18 21.97
C GLN A 506 0.31 21.03 23.01
N LEU A 507 -0.63 21.08 23.95
CA LEU A 507 -0.80 20.02 24.95
C LEU A 507 -1.22 18.70 24.29
N PHE A 508 -2.19 18.72 23.38
CA PHE A 508 -2.65 17.52 22.67
C PHE A 508 -1.50 16.80 21.96
N PHE A 509 -0.72 17.51 21.14
CA PHE A 509 0.42 16.91 20.44
C PHE A 509 1.56 16.50 21.35
N THR A 510 1.77 17.21 22.47
CA THR A 510 2.78 16.81 23.48
C THR A 510 2.36 15.52 24.19
N SER A 511 1.07 15.36 24.49
CA SER A 511 0.52 14.12 25.04
C SER A 511 0.62 12.97 24.04
N MET A 512 0.29 13.19 22.76
CA MET A 512 0.44 12.17 21.72
C MET A 512 1.90 11.76 21.52
N LEU A 513 2.83 12.73 21.51
CA LEU A 513 4.26 12.45 21.46
C LEU A 513 4.72 11.57 22.63
N GLY A 514 4.27 11.88 23.85
CA GLY A 514 4.57 11.10 25.04
C GLY A 514 4.05 9.66 24.93
N VAL A 515 2.77 9.48 24.56
CA VAL A 515 2.16 8.16 24.39
C VAL A 515 2.86 7.36 23.30
N ALA A 516 3.06 7.94 22.11
CA ALA A 516 3.70 7.28 20.99
C ALA A 516 5.15 6.88 21.32
N SER A 517 5.88 7.72 22.06
CA SER A 517 7.23 7.39 22.55
C SER A 517 7.20 6.25 23.57
N CYS A 518 6.24 6.22 24.50
CA CYS A 518 6.13 5.13 25.48
C CYS A 518 5.81 3.78 24.84
N VAL A 519 5.05 3.76 23.75
CA VAL A 519 4.68 2.54 23.03
C VAL A 519 5.80 2.04 22.10
N GLY A 520 6.83 2.84 21.84
CA GLY A 520 7.92 2.45 20.93
C GLY A 520 7.65 2.77 19.46
N LEU A 521 6.67 3.65 19.16
CA LEU A 521 6.26 3.93 17.80
C LEU A 521 7.29 4.82 17.09
N ALA A 522 7.95 4.29 16.06
CA ALA A 522 9.02 4.99 15.34
C ALA A 522 8.52 6.24 14.60
N SER A 523 7.28 6.22 14.09
CA SER A 523 6.60 7.35 13.46
C SER A 523 6.24 8.53 14.41
N SER A 524 6.58 8.45 15.69
CA SER A 524 6.35 9.52 16.69
C SER A 524 7.04 10.86 16.39
N TYR A 525 8.01 10.89 15.47
CA TYR A 525 8.67 12.12 15.02
C TYR A 525 7.69 13.13 14.38
N VAL A 526 6.58 12.66 13.78
CA VAL A 526 5.52 13.52 13.22
C VAL A 526 4.91 14.38 14.34
N PHE A 527 4.63 13.79 15.50
CA PHE A 527 4.13 14.55 16.66
C PHE A 527 5.18 15.51 17.20
N ALA A 528 6.47 15.13 17.21
CA ALA A 528 7.56 16.00 17.62
C ALA A 528 7.64 17.27 16.75
N LEU A 529 7.44 17.14 15.43
CA LEU A 529 7.37 18.26 14.50
C LEU A 529 6.27 19.25 14.87
N PHE A 530 5.06 18.77 15.15
CA PHE A 530 3.95 19.61 15.63
C PHE A 530 4.29 20.33 16.94
N VAL A 531 4.84 19.60 17.92
CA VAL A 531 5.18 20.17 19.23
C VAL A 531 6.21 21.28 19.10
N VAL A 532 7.28 21.07 18.31
CA VAL A 532 8.31 22.10 18.08
C VAL A 532 7.70 23.34 17.44
N CYS A 533 6.95 23.20 16.35
CA CYS A 533 6.40 24.34 15.61
C CYS A 533 5.36 25.12 16.44
N LEU A 534 4.48 24.43 17.17
CA LEU A 534 3.51 25.05 18.07
C LEU A 534 4.19 25.78 19.23
N THR A 535 5.24 25.18 19.82
CA THR A 535 6.00 25.78 20.93
C THR A 535 6.72 27.05 20.48
N VAL A 536 7.41 27.02 19.33
CA VAL A 536 8.09 28.18 18.74
C VAL A 536 7.09 29.29 18.44
N ALA A 537 5.94 28.96 17.84
CA ALA A 537 4.89 29.91 17.53
C ALA A 537 4.32 30.59 18.79
N LEU A 538 4.13 29.85 19.88
CA LEU A 538 3.64 30.39 21.16
C LEU A 538 4.68 31.28 21.86
N ILE A 539 5.97 30.93 21.80
CA ILE A 539 7.06 31.79 22.31
C ILE A 539 7.09 33.11 21.52
N PHE A 540 6.99 33.04 20.19
CA PHE A 540 6.89 34.22 19.34
C PHE A 540 5.67 35.08 19.69
N ASN A 541 4.50 34.47 19.82
CA ASN A 541 3.26 35.15 20.19
C ASN A 541 3.40 35.88 21.53
N GLN A 542 4.02 35.25 22.53
CA GLN A 542 4.25 35.86 23.84
C GLN A 542 5.16 37.09 23.73
N LYS A 543 6.28 36.99 22.99
CA LYS A 543 7.19 38.13 22.78
C LYS A 543 6.48 39.29 22.09
N ARG A 544 5.70 39.00 21.05
CA ARG A 544 4.94 40.00 20.30
C ARG A 544 3.86 40.66 21.14
N SER A 545 3.12 39.88 21.90
CA SER A 545 2.11 40.37 22.86
C SER A 545 2.75 41.27 23.92
N ALA A 546 3.91 40.87 24.46
CA ALA A 546 4.63 41.68 25.45
C ALA A 546 5.14 43.01 24.88
N GLN A 547 5.48 43.06 23.59
CA GLN A 547 5.84 44.30 22.90
C GLN A 547 4.62 45.20 22.70
N GLN A 548 3.49 44.65 22.23
CA GLN A 548 2.25 45.41 22.02
C GLN A 548 1.70 46.02 23.30
N VAL A 549 1.81 45.30 24.43
CA VAL A 549 1.45 45.84 25.76
C VAL A 549 2.36 47.00 26.15
N ARG A 550 3.66 46.96 25.83
CA ARG A 550 4.58 48.10 26.05
C ARG A 550 4.26 49.29 25.16
N ASP A 551 3.76 49.04 23.94
CA ASP A 551 3.37 50.06 22.97
C ASP A 551 1.95 50.64 23.24
N GLY A 552 1.31 50.25 24.35
CA GLY A 552 0.01 50.78 24.78
C GLY A 552 -1.23 50.16 24.11
N LEU A 553 -1.07 49.05 23.40
CA LEU A 553 -2.17 48.32 22.75
C LEU A 553 -2.71 47.22 23.69
N GLU A 554 -4.02 47.20 23.97
CA GLU A 554 -4.66 46.06 24.63
C GLU A 554 -4.69 44.87 23.67
N VAL A 555 -3.87 43.83 23.89
CA VAL A 555 -3.90 42.64 23.05
C VAL A 555 -3.92 41.36 23.90
N SER A 556 -5.10 40.73 23.94
CA SER A 556 -5.29 39.34 24.41
C SER A 556 -5.42 38.35 23.25
N ARG A 557 -5.04 38.71 22.03
CA ARG A 557 -5.26 37.93 20.79
C ARG A 557 -3.97 37.27 20.30
N VAL A 558 -4.12 36.21 19.51
CA VAL A 558 -2.99 35.57 18.81
C VAL A 558 -2.58 36.43 17.61
N ASP A 559 -1.28 36.70 17.48
CA ASP A 559 -0.73 37.43 16.35
C ASP A 559 -0.96 36.63 15.05
N PHE A 560 -1.26 37.33 13.96
CA PHE A 560 -1.58 36.64 12.70
C PHE A 560 -0.38 35.84 12.19
N ALA A 561 0.85 36.31 12.39
CA ALA A 561 2.09 35.61 12.00
C ALA A 561 2.30 34.29 12.77
N THR A 562 1.75 34.16 13.98
CA THR A 562 1.83 32.92 14.76
C THR A 562 1.20 31.73 14.03
N TYR A 563 0.11 31.96 13.27
CA TYR A 563 -0.52 30.91 12.47
C TYR A 563 0.40 30.41 11.35
N PHE A 564 1.07 31.31 10.64
CA PHE A 564 2.02 30.97 9.57
C PHE A 564 3.20 30.18 10.13
N ILE A 565 3.80 30.64 11.23
CA ILE A 565 4.93 29.96 11.89
C ILE A 565 4.53 28.55 12.33
N SER A 566 3.36 28.40 12.95
CA SER A 566 2.90 27.09 13.42
C SER A 566 2.48 26.13 12.32
N SER A 567 2.07 26.64 11.16
CA SER A 567 1.47 25.82 10.09
C SER A 567 2.46 25.47 8.99
N LEU A 568 3.49 26.28 8.73
CA LEU A 568 4.37 26.10 7.57
C LEU A 568 4.95 24.68 7.43
N LEU A 569 5.78 24.26 8.40
CA LEU A 569 6.44 22.96 8.33
C LEU A 569 5.49 21.79 8.61
N PRO A 570 4.62 21.84 9.64
CA PRO A 570 3.72 20.72 9.91
C PRO A 570 2.75 20.47 8.76
N THR A 571 2.09 21.51 8.22
CA THR A 571 1.18 21.35 7.09
C THR A 571 1.92 20.89 5.83
N ALA A 572 3.12 21.41 5.55
CA ALA A 572 3.89 20.95 4.39
C ALA A 572 4.22 19.45 4.50
N TYR A 573 4.77 19.03 5.64
CA TYR A 573 5.16 17.65 5.85
C TYR A 573 3.96 16.70 5.93
N THR A 574 2.90 17.06 6.65
CA THR A 574 1.71 16.21 6.70
C THR A 574 0.99 16.15 5.37
N SER A 575 1.00 17.21 4.56
CA SER A 575 0.45 17.13 3.19
C SER A 575 1.19 16.09 2.36
N PHE A 576 2.53 16.08 2.44
CA PHE A 576 3.37 15.09 1.74
C PHE A 576 3.01 13.66 2.16
N VAL A 577 2.98 13.39 3.47
CA VAL A 577 2.62 12.07 4.01
C VAL A 577 1.17 11.70 3.71
N CYS A 578 0.24 12.65 3.74
CA CYS A 578 -1.17 12.40 3.45
C CYS A 578 -1.41 12.10 1.96
N PHE A 579 -0.63 12.68 1.04
CA PHE A 579 -0.68 12.27 -0.35
C PHE A 579 -0.26 10.82 -0.52
N SER A 580 0.88 10.40 0.07
CA SER A 580 1.27 8.98 0.09
C SER A 580 0.18 8.08 0.68
N LEU A 581 -0.45 8.51 1.78
CA LEU A 581 -1.51 7.75 2.42
C LEU A 581 -2.73 7.57 1.50
N LEU A 582 -3.17 8.65 0.83
CA LEU A 582 -4.31 8.59 -0.10
C LEU A 582 -3.99 7.79 -1.36
N ASP A 583 -2.82 8.05 -1.98
CA ASP A 583 -2.33 7.35 -3.19
C ASP A 583 -2.25 5.83 -2.98
N MET A 584 -2.00 5.40 -1.73
CA MET A 584 -1.90 3.98 -1.37
C MET A 584 -3.24 3.37 -0.97
N PHE A 585 -3.95 3.97 -0.01
CA PHE A 585 -5.11 3.32 0.61
C PHE A 585 -6.37 3.38 -0.24
N ILE A 586 -6.55 4.43 -1.05
CA ILE A 586 -7.75 4.55 -1.88
C ILE A 586 -7.79 3.41 -2.92
N PRO A 587 -6.79 3.18 -3.78
CA PRO A 587 -6.83 2.05 -4.70
C PRO A 587 -6.82 0.68 -3.99
N LEU A 588 -6.13 0.58 -2.84
CA LEU A 588 -6.08 -0.66 -2.04
C LEU A 588 -7.49 -1.12 -1.63
N THR A 589 -8.43 -0.21 -1.40
CA THR A 589 -9.82 -0.57 -1.08
C THR A 589 -10.51 -1.44 -2.14
N GLY A 590 -10.03 -1.39 -3.39
CA GLY A 590 -10.52 -2.24 -4.48
C GLY A 590 -10.00 -3.67 -4.46
N ARG A 591 -9.29 -4.11 -3.40
CA ARG A 591 -8.73 -5.47 -3.29
C ARG A 591 -8.52 -5.99 -1.85
N ILE A 592 -9.22 -5.42 -0.86
CA ILE A 592 -9.10 -5.85 0.56
C ILE A 592 -10.26 -6.76 1.04
N GLY A 593 -11.12 -7.19 0.12
CA GLY A 593 -12.21 -8.13 0.36
C GLY A 593 -13.61 -7.52 0.36
N VAL A 594 -14.61 -8.35 0.09
CA VAL A 594 -16.03 -7.94 0.00
C VAL A 594 -16.62 -7.45 1.32
N ASP A 595 -16.16 -8.01 2.45
CA ASP A 595 -16.65 -7.68 3.79
C ASP A 595 -15.98 -6.45 4.40
N ALA A 596 -14.92 -5.93 3.77
CA ALA A 596 -14.18 -4.79 4.30
C ALA A 596 -15.07 -3.52 4.29
N PRO A 597 -15.17 -2.79 5.42
CA PRO A 597 -15.97 -1.56 5.50
C PRO A 597 -15.22 -0.38 4.86
N VAL A 598 -14.99 -0.46 3.54
CA VAL A 598 -14.07 0.42 2.80
C VAL A 598 -14.48 1.89 2.85
N ASP A 599 -15.77 2.18 2.73
CA ASP A 599 -16.29 3.55 2.82
C ASP A 599 -16.03 4.15 4.21
N GLN A 600 -16.19 3.37 5.28
CA GLN A 600 -15.94 3.81 6.66
C GLN A 600 -14.44 4.01 6.93
N ILE A 601 -13.60 3.11 6.40
CA ILE A 601 -12.13 3.24 6.46
C ILE A 601 -11.72 4.56 5.81
N VAL A 602 -12.17 4.82 4.57
CA VAL A 602 -11.82 6.04 3.83
C VAL A 602 -12.41 7.30 4.44
N ALA A 603 -13.64 7.25 4.95
CA ALA A 603 -14.25 8.38 5.65
C ALA A 603 -13.46 8.76 6.92
N THR A 604 -13.10 7.75 7.72
CA THR A 604 -12.31 7.94 8.95
C THR A 604 -10.90 8.44 8.63
N MET A 605 -10.26 7.88 7.61
CA MET A 605 -8.95 8.32 7.11
C MET A 605 -9.00 9.77 6.61
N SER A 606 -10.00 10.13 5.81
CA SER A 606 -10.19 11.50 5.32
C SER A 606 -10.42 12.48 6.48
N GLY A 607 -11.12 12.04 7.51
CA GLY A 607 -11.28 12.77 8.77
C GLY A 607 -9.95 13.01 9.50
N PHE A 608 -9.12 11.98 9.58
CA PHE A 608 -7.76 12.06 10.14
C PHE A 608 -6.91 13.06 9.35
N VAL A 609 -6.83 12.91 8.03
CA VAL A 609 -6.11 13.81 7.10
C VAL A 609 -6.57 15.25 7.29
N THR A 610 -7.88 15.48 7.34
CA THR A 610 -8.46 16.83 7.54
C THR A 610 -8.02 17.45 8.86
N PHE A 611 -7.96 16.68 9.95
CA PHE A 611 -7.52 17.17 11.26
C PHE A 611 -6.03 17.51 11.27
N VAL A 612 -5.17 16.62 10.77
CA VAL A 612 -3.71 16.79 10.82
C VAL A 612 -3.19 17.76 9.77
N PHE A 613 -3.96 18.07 8.72
CA PHE A 613 -3.60 19.02 7.69
C PHE A 613 -3.23 20.40 8.26
N CYS A 614 -4.11 21.01 9.06
CA CYS A 614 -3.83 22.30 9.70
C CYS A 614 -4.62 22.49 11.01
N PRO A 615 -4.22 21.84 12.11
CA PRO A 615 -4.86 22.00 13.42
C PRO A 615 -5.03 23.46 13.91
N PRO A 616 -4.09 24.41 13.64
CA PRO A 616 -4.26 25.82 14.02
C PRO A 616 -5.55 26.49 13.51
N LEU A 617 -6.22 25.93 12.49
CA LEU A 617 -7.55 26.38 12.03
C LEU A 617 -8.59 26.41 13.16
N LEU A 618 -8.51 25.48 14.12
CA LEU A 618 -9.43 25.43 15.26
C LEU A 618 -9.32 26.72 16.08
N ALA A 619 -8.10 27.13 16.43
CA ALA A 619 -7.86 28.37 17.15
C ALA A 619 -8.21 29.60 16.31
N PHE A 620 -7.85 29.61 15.02
CA PHE A 620 -8.15 30.71 14.09
C PHE A 620 -9.65 30.99 14.00
N SER A 621 -10.49 29.96 14.06
CA SER A 621 -11.93 30.08 14.00
C SER A 621 -12.54 30.93 15.13
N HIS A 622 -11.91 30.95 16.32
CA HIS A 622 -12.36 31.74 17.48
C HIS A 622 -12.17 33.26 17.29
N ARG A 623 -11.28 33.68 16.38
CA ARG A 623 -10.96 35.09 16.10
C ARG A 623 -12.18 35.90 15.68
N PHE A 624 -13.14 35.27 15.02
CA PHE A 624 -14.34 35.90 14.46
C PHE A 624 -15.59 35.76 15.35
N GLY A 625 -15.44 35.10 16.50
CA GLY A 625 -16.49 34.91 17.49
C GLY A 625 -17.50 33.82 17.15
N ARG A 626 -18.32 33.47 18.14
CA ARG A 626 -19.27 32.35 18.09
C ARG A 626 -20.30 32.43 16.95
N ALA A 627 -20.74 33.64 16.58
CA ALA A 627 -21.73 33.83 15.53
C ALA A 627 -21.17 33.52 14.13
N ALA A 628 -19.91 33.85 13.87
CA ALA A 628 -19.23 33.49 12.64
C ALA A 628 -19.01 31.97 12.57
N LEU A 629 -18.57 31.37 13.68
CA LEU A 629 -18.38 29.92 13.78
C LEU A 629 -19.65 29.13 13.48
N LYS A 630 -20.80 29.57 14.00
CA LYS A 630 -22.12 28.98 13.64
C LYS A 630 -22.39 29.04 12.14
N LYS A 631 -22.10 30.16 11.48
CA LYS A 631 -22.31 30.32 10.03
C LYS A 631 -21.37 29.42 9.21
N ILE A 632 -20.11 29.28 9.65
CA ILE A 632 -19.14 28.38 9.02
C ILE A 632 -19.63 26.93 9.09
N VAL A 633 -20.04 26.47 10.28
CA VAL A 633 -20.56 25.10 10.48
C VAL A 633 -21.79 24.84 9.61
N LEU A 634 -22.77 25.75 9.59
CA LEU A 634 -23.96 25.61 8.76
C LEU A 634 -23.63 25.64 7.26
N GLY A 635 -22.72 26.52 6.84
CA GLY A 635 -22.30 26.64 5.44
C GLY A 635 -21.59 25.37 4.95
N LEU A 636 -20.66 24.83 5.74
CA LEU A 636 -19.97 23.58 5.43
C LEU A 636 -20.93 22.39 5.38
N PHE A 637 -21.88 22.32 6.32
CA PHE A 637 -22.88 21.26 6.32
C PHE A 637 -23.77 21.31 5.07
N MET A 638 -24.28 22.49 4.70
CA MET A 638 -25.08 22.64 3.48
C MET A 638 -24.26 22.33 2.23
N ALA A 639 -23.01 22.79 2.14
CA ALA A 639 -22.12 22.49 1.03
C ALA A 639 -21.84 20.99 0.92
N HIS A 640 -21.63 20.31 2.05
CA HIS A 640 -21.44 18.87 2.11
C HIS A 640 -22.65 18.10 1.57
N ILE A 641 -23.87 18.43 2.04
CA ILE A 641 -25.08 17.75 1.56
C ILE A 641 -25.28 17.95 0.06
N ILE A 642 -25.08 19.19 -0.44
CA ILE A 642 -25.17 19.48 -1.88
C ILE A 642 -24.15 18.64 -2.65
N LEU A 643 -22.92 18.57 -2.17
CA LEU A 643 -21.85 17.82 -2.81
C LEU A 643 -22.16 16.31 -2.88
N VAL A 644 -22.59 15.71 -1.77
CA VAL A 644 -22.95 14.27 -1.74
C VAL A 644 -24.08 14.00 -2.72
N LEU A 645 -25.13 14.83 -2.73
CA LEU A 645 -26.25 14.65 -3.66
C LEU A 645 -25.84 14.79 -5.14
N ILE A 646 -24.96 15.74 -5.47
CA ILE A 646 -24.44 15.91 -6.84
C ILE A 646 -23.57 14.71 -7.23
N SER A 647 -22.66 14.30 -6.33
CA SER A 647 -21.81 13.13 -6.55
C SER A 647 -22.66 11.87 -6.78
N SER A 648 -23.66 11.62 -5.93
CA SER A 648 -24.61 10.50 -6.06
C SER A 648 -25.36 10.48 -7.37
N ALA A 649 -25.56 11.63 -8.02
CA ALA A 649 -26.29 11.71 -9.29
C ALA A 649 -25.41 11.55 -10.54
N VAL A 650 -24.10 11.81 -10.45
CA VAL A 650 -23.23 11.95 -11.63
C VAL A 650 -22.06 10.96 -11.64
N MET A 651 -21.58 10.55 -10.47
CA MET A 651 -20.35 9.77 -10.34
C MET A 651 -20.65 8.28 -10.26
N TYR A 652 -19.91 7.48 -11.03
CA TYR A 652 -19.83 6.03 -10.89
C TYR A 652 -18.42 5.68 -10.39
N PRO A 653 -18.27 4.72 -9.47
CA PRO A 653 -16.98 4.42 -8.83
C PRO A 653 -15.89 3.92 -9.78
N TYR A 654 -16.24 3.29 -10.89
CA TYR A 654 -15.29 2.63 -11.79
C TYR A 654 -15.25 3.25 -13.18
N ASP A 655 -14.08 3.19 -13.80
CA ASP A 655 -13.88 3.53 -15.20
C ASP A 655 -12.78 2.63 -15.80
N GLU A 656 -12.31 2.95 -17.00
CA GLU A 656 -11.31 2.15 -17.72
C GLU A 656 -9.97 2.04 -16.99
N LEU A 657 -9.53 3.09 -16.28
CA LEU A 657 -8.26 3.10 -15.55
C LEU A 657 -8.42 2.87 -14.04
N HIS A 658 -9.66 2.83 -13.57
CA HIS A 658 -10.02 2.49 -12.19
C HIS A 658 -11.03 1.33 -12.20
N PRO A 659 -10.65 0.17 -12.77
CA PRO A 659 -11.60 -0.88 -13.06
C PRO A 659 -12.06 -1.61 -11.80
N LYS A 660 -13.28 -2.16 -11.86
CA LYS A 660 -13.73 -3.17 -10.90
C LYS A 660 -13.00 -4.48 -11.15
N ARG A 661 -12.42 -5.07 -10.10
CA ARG A 661 -11.76 -6.38 -10.16
C ARG A 661 -12.81 -7.49 -10.06
N VAL A 662 -12.89 -8.33 -11.09
CA VAL A 662 -13.81 -9.46 -11.16
C VAL A 662 -13.02 -10.73 -11.44
N PHE A 663 -13.31 -11.77 -10.68
CA PHE A 663 -12.69 -13.09 -10.78
C PHE A 663 -13.65 -14.02 -11.49
N VAL A 664 -13.17 -14.76 -12.49
CA VAL A 664 -14.00 -15.66 -13.29
C VAL A 664 -13.35 -17.03 -13.37
N GLN A 665 -14.07 -18.05 -12.92
CA GLN A 665 -13.59 -19.43 -12.99
C GLN A 665 -14.61 -20.30 -13.72
N HIS A 666 -14.17 -21.03 -14.74
CA HIS A 666 -14.97 -22.11 -15.30
C HIS A 666 -14.58 -23.41 -14.58
N LEU A 667 -15.39 -23.81 -13.61
CA LEU A 667 -15.12 -24.97 -12.76
C LEU A 667 -15.83 -26.22 -13.31
N ARG A 668 -15.05 -27.29 -13.49
CA ARG A 668 -15.54 -28.61 -13.92
C ARG A 668 -15.37 -29.60 -12.77
N ASN A 669 -16.49 -29.99 -12.16
CA ASN A 669 -16.48 -30.94 -11.04
C ASN A 669 -16.54 -32.37 -11.59
N MET A 670 -15.38 -33.03 -11.60
CA MET A 670 -15.23 -34.38 -12.13
C MET A 670 -15.94 -35.45 -11.29
N THR A 671 -16.32 -35.12 -10.05
CA THR A 671 -17.04 -36.03 -9.14
C THR A 671 -18.56 -35.89 -9.29
N SER A 672 -19.10 -34.66 -9.31
CA SER A 672 -20.54 -34.43 -9.45
C SER A 672 -21.02 -34.45 -10.90
N GLY A 673 -20.12 -34.18 -11.86
CA GLY A 673 -20.43 -34.02 -13.28
C GLY A 673 -20.84 -32.60 -13.68
N GLU A 674 -20.80 -31.65 -12.74
CA GLU A 674 -21.20 -30.25 -12.99
C GLU A 674 -20.12 -29.47 -13.75
N SER A 675 -20.56 -28.56 -14.61
CA SER A 675 -19.70 -27.59 -15.30
C SER A 675 -20.33 -26.22 -15.17
N VAL A 676 -19.76 -25.39 -14.29
CA VAL A 676 -20.36 -24.14 -13.84
C VAL A 676 -19.39 -22.98 -13.96
N LEU A 677 -19.92 -21.81 -14.24
CA LEU A 677 -19.18 -20.56 -14.30
C LEU A 677 -19.37 -19.81 -12.98
N TYR A 678 -18.26 -19.54 -12.31
CA TYR A 678 -18.19 -18.66 -11.16
C TYR A 678 -17.80 -17.26 -11.62
N VAL A 679 -18.52 -16.26 -11.12
CA VAL A 679 -18.19 -14.83 -11.26
C VAL A 679 -18.16 -14.23 -9.85
N ALA A 680 -16.98 -13.78 -9.41
CA ALA A 680 -16.75 -13.28 -8.07
C ALA A 680 -16.11 -11.87 -8.09
N HIS A 681 -16.12 -11.22 -6.93
CA HIS A 681 -15.46 -9.92 -6.73
C HIS A 681 -14.74 -9.91 -5.38
N ALA A 682 -13.73 -9.05 -5.24
CA ALA A 682 -12.92 -8.90 -4.03
C ALA A 682 -13.03 -7.51 -3.38
N ASP A 683 -14.04 -6.71 -3.79
CA ASP A 683 -14.28 -5.36 -3.28
C ASP A 683 -15.78 -5.10 -3.10
N ALA A 684 -16.13 -4.23 -2.15
CA ALA A 684 -17.52 -4.01 -1.72
C ALA A 684 -18.39 -3.23 -2.72
N GLY A 685 -17.83 -2.71 -3.81
CA GLY A 685 -18.60 -1.90 -4.75
C GLY A 685 -19.49 -2.73 -5.68
N PRO A 686 -20.39 -2.07 -6.44
CA PRO A 686 -21.50 -2.73 -7.14
C PRO A 686 -21.04 -3.69 -8.24
N ILE A 687 -21.56 -4.93 -8.22
CA ILE A 687 -21.31 -5.96 -9.27
C ILE A 687 -22.56 -6.35 -10.06
N SER A 688 -23.76 -6.07 -9.54
CA SER A 688 -25.03 -6.61 -10.07
C SER A 688 -25.28 -6.30 -11.54
N VAL A 689 -24.82 -5.14 -12.04
CA VAL A 689 -24.90 -4.78 -13.46
C VAL A 689 -24.15 -5.79 -14.32
N TYR A 690 -22.91 -6.11 -13.95
CA TYR A 690 -22.11 -7.08 -14.69
C TYR A 690 -22.67 -8.50 -14.57
N VAL A 691 -23.18 -8.88 -13.40
CA VAL A 691 -23.84 -10.20 -13.22
C VAL A 691 -25.04 -10.32 -14.17
N ASN A 692 -25.89 -9.29 -14.26
CA ASN A 692 -27.04 -9.29 -15.17
C ASN A 692 -26.62 -9.38 -16.65
N ASP A 693 -25.51 -8.74 -17.03
CA ASP A 693 -24.95 -8.84 -18.38
C ASP A 693 -24.49 -10.28 -18.68
N VAL A 694 -23.83 -10.95 -17.71
CA VAL A 694 -23.41 -12.35 -17.83
C VAL A 694 -24.61 -13.32 -17.84
N GLU A 695 -25.64 -13.09 -17.03
CA GLU A 695 -26.89 -13.88 -17.10
C GLU A 695 -27.52 -13.79 -18.49
N SER A 696 -27.57 -12.58 -19.06
CA SER A 696 -28.12 -12.33 -20.39
C SER A 696 -27.26 -12.96 -21.49
N LEU A 697 -25.94 -13.05 -21.28
CA LEU A 697 -24.99 -13.64 -22.20
C LEU A 697 -25.20 -15.15 -22.39
N PHE A 698 -25.57 -15.85 -21.32
CA PHE A 698 -25.71 -17.30 -21.30
C PHE A 698 -27.15 -17.81 -21.19
N ASP A 699 -28.13 -16.90 -21.06
CA ASP A 699 -29.56 -17.22 -20.85
C ASP A 699 -29.79 -18.11 -19.62
N THR A 700 -28.98 -17.89 -18.57
CA THR A 700 -29.03 -18.64 -17.31
C THR A 700 -29.05 -17.66 -16.14
N LYS A 701 -29.89 -17.95 -15.13
CA LYS A 701 -29.92 -17.16 -13.89
C LYS A 701 -28.78 -17.55 -12.96
N ALA A 702 -28.13 -16.54 -12.37
CA ALA A 702 -27.05 -16.74 -11.42
C ALA A 702 -27.60 -17.05 -10.03
N THR A 703 -26.92 -17.97 -9.33
CA THR A 703 -27.17 -18.26 -7.91
C THR A 703 -26.05 -17.67 -7.07
N PHE A 704 -26.40 -16.85 -6.08
CA PHE A 704 -25.42 -16.33 -5.14
C PHE A 704 -24.91 -17.42 -4.20
N LYS A 705 -23.59 -17.46 -4.01
CA LYS A 705 -22.90 -18.30 -3.04
C LYS A 705 -21.91 -17.45 -2.26
N SER A 706 -22.03 -17.47 -0.93
CA SER A 706 -21.05 -16.80 -0.08
C SER A 706 -19.79 -17.64 0.08
N GLY A 707 -18.61 -16.99 0.05
CA GLY A 707 -17.33 -17.65 0.28
C GLY A 707 -17.19 -18.27 1.67
N LEU A 708 -17.84 -17.67 2.69
CA LEU A 708 -17.82 -18.19 4.06
C LEU A 708 -18.56 -19.53 4.21
N GLU A 709 -19.61 -19.73 3.42
CA GLU A 709 -20.39 -20.98 3.43
C GLU A 709 -19.80 -22.04 2.50
N ASN A 710 -19.01 -21.63 1.51
CA ASN A 710 -18.45 -22.50 0.47
C ASN A 710 -16.94 -22.27 0.28
N PRO A 711 -16.10 -22.49 1.31
CA PRO A 711 -14.68 -22.11 1.29
C PRO A 711 -13.85 -22.85 0.24
N GLY A 712 -14.33 -24.02 -0.24
CA GLY A 712 -13.65 -24.84 -1.24
C GLY A 712 -13.85 -24.39 -2.70
N ASP A 713 -14.88 -23.58 -3.00
CA ASP A 713 -15.28 -23.24 -4.37
C ASP A 713 -14.13 -22.59 -5.19
N TRP A 714 -13.23 -21.87 -4.51
CA TRP A 714 -12.10 -21.15 -5.12
C TRP A 714 -10.73 -21.67 -4.65
N ASN A 715 -10.64 -22.95 -4.28
CA ASN A 715 -9.40 -23.53 -3.73
C ASN A 715 -8.17 -23.35 -4.64
N SER A 716 -8.35 -23.22 -5.96
CA SER A 716 -7.29 -22.96 -6.93
C SER A 716 -6.46 -21.69 -6.66
N ILE A 717 -7.02 -20.72 -5.94
CA ILE A 717 -6.36 -19.45 -5.58
C ILE A 717 -6.31 -19.24 -4.06
N TYR A 718 -6.49 -20.30 -3.27
CA TYR A 718 -6.35 -20.23 -1.81
C TYR A 718 -4.95 -19.70 -1.41
N PRO A 719 -4.84 -18.80 -0.41
CA PRO A 719 -5.87 -18.39 0.56
C PRO A 719 -6.71 -17.18 0.13
N PHE A 720 -6.48 -16.63 -1.07
CA PHE A 720 -7.20 -15.43 -1.53
C PHE A 720 -8.71 -15.68 -1.73
N SER A 721 -9.11 -16.94 -1.94
CA SER A 721 -10.51 -17.36 -2.03
C SER A 721 -11.40 -16.88 -0.88
N GLN A 722 -10.83 -16.61 0.29
CA GLN A 722 -11.55 -16.17 1.48
C GLN A 722 -12.12 -14.74 1.38
N PHE A 723 -11.68 -13.96 0.40
CA PHE A 723 -12.13 -12.59 0.17
C PHE A 723 -13.23 -12.48 -0.87
N LEU A 724 -13.70 -13.61 -1.41
CA LEU A 724 -14.57 -13.66 -2.58
C LEU A 724 -16.00 -14.09 -2.21
N ASP A 725 -16.95 -13.33 -2.72
CA ASP A 725 -18.34 -13.76 -2.86
C ASP A 725 -18.66 -13.99 -4.34
N SER A 726 -19.49 -15.00 -4.61
CA SER A 726 -19.63 -15.57 -5.95
C SER A 726 -21.06 -15.63 -6.45
N TYR A 727 -21.20 -15.50 -7.77
CA TYR A 727 -22.39 -15.77 -8.54
C TYR A 727 -22.10 -16.95 -9.46
N VAL A 728 -22.92 -17.99 -9.37
CA VAL A 728 -22.71 -19.26 -10.08
C VAL A 728 -23.76 -19.44 -11.16
N LEU A 729 -23.33 -19.75 -12.38
CA LEU A 729 -24.18 -19.99 -13.53
C LEU A 729 -23.90 -21.37 -14.13
N ASP A 730 -24.96 -22.12 -14.44
CA ASP A 730 -24.84 -23.35 -15.24
C ASP A 730 -24.69 -22.99 -16.72
N THR A 731 -23.50 -23.24 -17.27
CA THR A 731 -23.18 -22.96 -18.67
C THR A 731 -23.33 -24.18 -19.58
N ALA A 732 -23.67 -25.36 -19.03
CA ALA A 732 -23.85 -26.57 -19.82
C ALA A 732 -24.95 -26.46 -20.89
N PRO A 733 -26.12 -25.83 -20.64
CA PRO A 733 -27.14 -25.62 -21.68
C PRO A 733 -26.63 -24.77 -22.84
N TYR A 734 -25.91 -23.69 -22.55
CA TYR A 734 -25.28 -22.84 -23.57
C TYR A 734 -24.26 -23.63 -24.40
N ILE A 735 -23.40 -24.40 -23.75
CA ILE A 735 -22.41 -25.25 -24.46
C ILE A 735 -23.11 -26.23 -25.40
N LYS A 736 -24.14 -26.94 -24.93
CA LYS A 736 -24.89 -27.90 -25.76
C LYS A 736 -25.61 -27.23 -26.94
N ALA A 737 -26.10 -26.00 -26.76
CA ALA A 737 -26.79 -25.26 -27.80
C ALA A 737 -25.84 -24.72 -28.89
N GLN A 738 -24.61 -24.36 -28.54
CA GLN A 738 -23.66 -23.72 -29.45
C GLN A 738 -22.67 -24.70 -30.10
N THR A 739 -22.57 -25.94 -29.61
CA THR A 739 -21.63 -26.92 -30.15
C THR A 739 -21.95 -27.34 -31.58
N LYS A 740 -20.91 -27.50 -32.39
CA LYS A 740 -21.01 -28.17 -33.70
C LYS A 740 -20.93 -29.70 -33.59
N ASN A 741 -20.60 -30.22 -32.41
CA ASN A 741 -20.47 -31.65 -32.16
C ASN A 741 -21.82 -32.28 -31.83
N HIS A 742 -22.36 -33.08 -32.74
CA HIS A 742 -23.62 -33.78 -32.51
C HIS A 742 -23.60 -34.72 -31.30
N THR A 743 -22.44 -35.25 -30.90
CA THR A 743 -22.29 -36.10 -29.70
C THR A 743 -22.50 -35.26 -28.44
N ILE A 744 -21.84 -34.11 -28.34
CA ILE A 744 -21.96 -33.23 -27.18
C ILE A 744 -23.34 -32.56 -27.14
N ALA A 745 -23.88 -32.14 -28.29
CA ALA A 745 -25.19 -31.49 -28.36
C ALA A 745 -26.33 -32.37 -27.80
N ASN A 746 -26.26 -33.69 -28.06
CA ASN A 746 -27.35 -34.62 -27.75
C ASN A 746 -27.07 -35.55 -26.57
N THR A 747 -25.90 -35.44 -25.92
CA THR A 747 -25.56 -36.33 -24.81
C THR A 747 -26.35 -36.02 -23.54
N LEU A 748 -26.79 -37.09 -22.88
CA LEU A 748 -27.33 -37.06 -21.51
C LEU A 748 -26.23 -37.20 -20.45
N GLN A 749 -25.01 -37.56 -20.85
CA GLN A 749 -23.87 -37.67 -19.94
C GLN A 749 -23.36 -36.29 -19.51
N PRO A 750 -22.73 -36.19 -18.32
CA PRO A 750 -21.99 -35.00 -17.91
C PRO A 750 -20.97 -34.54 -18.95
N LEU A 751 -20.81 -33.22 -19.10
CA LEU A 751 -19.78 -32.67 -20.00
C LEU A 751 -18.36 -32.99 -19.53
N THR A 752 -18.19 -33.24 -18.23
CA THR A 752 -16.93 -33.65 -17.60
C THR A 752 -16.41 -34.99 -18.11
N ASP A 753 -17.28 -35.89 -18.59
CA ASP A 753 -16.89 -37.19 -19.14
C ASP A 753 -16.03 -37.05 -20.41
N PHE A 754 -16.08 -35.89 -21.06
CA PHE A 754 -15.31 -35.56 -22.26
C PHE A 754 -13.99 -34.83 -21.96
N VAL A 755 -13.69 -34.51 -20.69
CA VAL A 755 -12.42 -33.92 -20.28
C VAL A 755 -11.35 -35.01 -20.28
N GLN A 756 -10.35 -34.89 -21.15
CA GLN A 756 -9.21 -35.81 -21.17
C GLN A 756 -8.18 -35.43 -20.12
N GLU A 757 -7.37 -36.39 -19.68
CA GLU A 757 -6.16 -36.13 -18.86
C GLU A 757 -6.42 -35.25 -17.63
N ALA A 758 -7.60 -35.39 -17.00
CA ALA A 758 -7.91 -34.77 -15.73
C ALA A 758 -6.90 -35.23 -14.66
N PRO A 759 -6.58 -34.39 -13.66
CA PRO A 759 -5.62 -34.73 -12.62
C PRO A 759 -6.04 -35.99 -11.88
N ARG A 760 -5.06 -36.80 -11.47
CA ARG A 760 -5.31 -38.05 -10.74
C ARG A 760 -4.48 -38.14 -9.49
N LEU A 761 -5.11 -38.57 -8.40
CA LEU A 761 -4.44 -39.03 -7.19
C LEU A 761 -4.46 -40.55 -7.10
N ILE A 762 -3.30 -41.13 -6.77
CA ILE A 762 -3.14 -42.56 -6.50
C ILE A 762 -2.47 -42.69 -5.13
N ALA A 763 -2.95 -43.63 -4.32
CA ALA A 763 -2.29 -44.01 -3.08
C ALA A 763 -1.42 -45.26 -3.28
N GLU A 764 -0.15 -45.16 -2.90
CA GLU A 764 0.80 -46.26 -2.88
C GLU A 764 1.32 -46.51 -1.46
N ASN A 765 2.01 -47.64 -1.25
CA ASN A 765 2.65 -48.00 0.02
C ASN A 765 1.72 -47.91 1.24
N VAL A 766 0.43 -48.22 1.04
CA VAL A 766 -0.60 -48.12 2.08
C VAL A 766 -0.40 -49.20 3.14
N SER A 767 -0.29 -48.79 4.40
CA SER A 767 -0.18 -49.70 5.54
C SER A 767 -0.92 -49.16 6.75
N TYR A 768 -1.52 -50.05 7.55
CA TYR A 768 -2.23 -49.71 8.78
C TYR A 768 -1.70 -50.57 9.93
N ASP A 769 -1.31 -49.93 11.03
CA ASP A 769 -0.91 -50.61 12.26
C ASP A 769 -2.07 -50.62 13.26
N PRO A 770 -2.69 -51.79 13.53
CA PRO A 770 -3.82 -51.90 14.45
C PRO A 770 -3.45 -51.63 15.92
N LYS A 771 -2.16 -51.66 16.30
CA LYS A 771 -1.74 -51.40 17.69
C LYS A 771 -1.68 -49.91 18.00
N THR A 772 -1.22 -49.12 17.03
CA THR A 772 -1.03 -47.68 17.18
C THR A 772 -2.18 -46.88 16.57
N GLY A 773 -2.99 -47.50 15.71
CA GLY A 773 -4.05 -46.83 14.95
C GLY A 773 -3.51 -45.95 13.83
N LEU A 774 -2.24 -46.11 13.45
CA LEU A 774 -1.59 -45.26 12.45
C LEU A 774 -1.73 -45.86 11.06
N ARG A 775 -2.11 -45.01 10.10
CA ARG A 775 -2.06 -45.33 8.67
C ARG A 775 -0.95 -44.53 8.00
N LYS A 776 -0.18 -45.19 7.15
CA LYS A 776 0.84 -44.59 6.29
C LYS A 776 0.49 -44.84 4.83
N LEU A 777 0.62 -43.82 3.99
CA LEU A 777 0.45 -43.92 2.55
C LEU A 777 1.32 -42.89 1.82
N THR A 778 1.61 -43.15 0.56
CA THR A 778 2.22 -42.21 -0.38
C THR A 778 1.15 -41.75 -1.35
N VAL A 779 0.86 -40.45 -1.39
CA VAL A 779 0.01 -39.82 -2.41
C VAL A 779 0.89 -39.47 -3.61
N LEU A 780 0.48 -39.94 -4.80
CA LEU A 780 1.04 -39.53 -6.08
C LEU A 780 -0.01 -38.73 -6.85
N CYS A 781 0.34 -37.53 -7.26
CA CYS A 781 -0.47 -36.69 -8.13
C CYS A 781 0.13 -36.64 -9.53
N THR A 782 -0.71 -36.76 -10.55
CA THR A 782 -0.35 -36.55 -11.97
C THR A 782 -1.30 -35.54 -12.60
N HIS A 783 -0.78 -34.55 -13.33
CA HIS A 783 -1.53 -33.39 -13.83
C HIS A 783 -0.97 -32.75 -15.13
N PRO A 784 -0.76 -33.51 -16.22
CA PRO A 784 0.06 -33.08 -17.38
C PRO A 784 -0.41 -31.84 -18.16
N ASN A 785 -1.67 -31.39 -18.02
CA ASN A 785 -2.19 -30.17 -18.67
C ASN A 785 -2.70 -29.13 -17.66
N TYR A 786 -2.15 -29.16 -16.45
CA TYR A 786 -2.53 -28.26 -15.37
C TYR A 786 -1.28 -27.71 -14.69
N ILE A 787 -1.33 -26.44 -14.30
CA ILE A 787 -0.18 -25.73 -13.73
C ILE A 787 -0.15 -25.82 -12.20
N TRP A 788 -1.24 -25.40 -11.55
CA TRP A 788 -1.31 -25.24 -10.10
C TRP A 788 -2.32 -26.24 -9.57
N THR A 789 -1.92 -27.00 -8.56
CA THR A 789 -2.81 -27.96 -7.90
C THR A 789 -2.94 -27.65 -6.42
N VAL A 790 -4.14 -27.83 -5.89
CA VAL A 790 -4.45 -27.59 -4.48
C VAL A 790 -5.13 -28.83 -3.93
N ALA A 791 -4.47 -29.50 -3.00
CA ALA A 791 -4.99 -30.64 -2.27
C ALA A 791 -5.44 -30.19 -0.88
N SER A 792 -6.71 -30.41 -0.53
CA SER A 792 -7.24 -30.10 0.79
C SER A 792 -7.88 -31.32 1.43
N PHE A 793 -7.64 -31.51 2.73
CA PHE A 793 -8.14 -32.66 3.49
C PHE A 793 -8.13 -32.40 5.01
N ASP A 794 -9.03 -33.07 5.72
CA ASP A 794 -9.13 -33.03 7.18
C ASP A 794 -8.58 -34.31 7.79
N THR A 795 -7.61 -34.20 8.69
CA THR A 795 -7.07 -35.37 9.40
C THR A 795 -6.28 -35.00 10.67
N GLU A 796 -6.01 -35.98 11.53
CA GLU A 796 -5.00 -35.87 12.58
C GLU A 796 -3.67 -36.40 12.04
N LEU A 797 -2.90 -35.49 11.46
CA LEU A 797 -1.65 -35.79 10.77
C LEU A 797 -0.53 -35.98 11.79
N VAL A 798 0.19 -37.10 11.69
CA VAL A 798 1.30 -37.46 12.60
C VAL A 798 2.64 -37.07 12.02
N SER A 799 2.84 -37.32 10.72
CA SER A 799 4.02 -36.86 9.98
C SER A 799 3.76 -36.83 8.49
N TRP A 800 4.57 -36.05 7.78
CA TRP A 800 4.55 -35.95 6.32
C TRP A 800 5.97 -35.75 5.76
N SER A 801 6.11 -35.81 4.44
CA SER A 801 7.39 -35.53 3.76
C SER A 801 7.67 -34.05 3.49
N LEU A 802 6.79 -33.12 3.87
CA LEU A 802 7.03 -31.68 3.68
C LEU A 802 8.11 -31.20 4.66
N SER A 803 9.06 -30.41 4.16
CA SER A 803 10.23 -29.92 4.89
C SER A 803 9.93 -28.79 5.90
N SER A 804 8.69 -28.30 5.95
CA SER A 804 8.42 -26.91 6.34
C SER A 804 7.64 -26.67 7.62
N SER A 805 7.27 -27.71 8.36
CA SER A 805 6.90 -27.67 9.79
C SER A 805 6.35 -29.02 10.22
N GLU A 806 6.42 -29.30 11.51
CA GLU A 806 5.70 -30.44 12.09
C GLU A 806 4.18 -30.23 11.94
N PRO A 807 3.40 -31.28 11.67
CA PRO A 807 1.96 -31.17 11.62
C PRO A 807 1.37 -30.75 12.98
N PHE A 808 0.16 -30.18 12.96
CA PHE A 808 -0.55 -29.86 14.19
C PHE A 808 -0.80 -31.10 15.06
N PRO A 809 -0.72 -30.97 16.40
CA PRO A 809 -0.91 -32.09 17.32
C PRO A 809 -2.39 -32.48 17.51
N TYR A 810 -3.29 -31.97 16.68
CA TYR A 810 -4.74 -32.19 16.75
C TYR A 810 -5.35 -32.23 15.34
N PRO A 811 -6.54 -32.85 15.17
CA PRO A 811 -7.24 -32.87 13.90
C PRO A 811 -7.39 -31.47 13.32
N SER A 812 -6.94 -31.28 12.08
CA SER A 812 -6.87 -29.99 11.42
C SER A 812 -7.22 -30.10 9.95
N HIS A 813 -7.64 -28.98 9.37
CA HIS A 813 -7.77 -28.81 7.93
C HIS A 813 -6.40 -28.44 7.34
N TYR A 814 -5.94 -29.20 6.34
CA TYR A 814 -4.68 -28.94 5.65
C TYR A 814 -4.95 -28.55 4.20
N VAL A 815 -4.27 -27.51 3.73
CA VAL A 815 -4.28 -27.09 2.33
C VAL A 815 -2.84 -27.10 1.81
N ILE A 816 -2.59 -27.93 0.80
CA ILE A 816 -1.31 -28.04 0.12
C ILE A 816 -1.46 -27.45 -1.27
N ARG A 817 -0.78 -26.32 -1.53
CA ARG A 817 -0.73 -25.69 -2.85
C ARG A 817 0.59 -26.03 -3.52
N HIS A 818 0.49 -26.86 -4.56
CA HIS A 818 1.60 -27.21 -5.42
C HIS A 818 1.64 -26.33 -6.67
N VAL A 819 2.83 -25.82 -6.98
CA VAL A 819 3.13 -25.07 -8.20
C VAL A 819 4.47 -25.54 -8.75
N GLY A 820 4.57 -25.80 -10.04
CA GLY A 820 5.85 -26.15 -10.64
C GLY A 820 6.17 -25.40 -11.91
N GLY A 821 7.46 -25.16 -12.14
CA GLY A 821 7.96 -24.51 -13.35
C GLY A 821 7.77 -25.40 -14.58
N TYR A 822 7.58 -24.80 -15.74
CA TYR A 822 7.30 -25.55 -16.98
C TYR A 822 8.47 -26.45 -17.42
N VAL A 823 8.28 -27.77 -17.66
CA VAL A 823 7.07 -28.59 -17.47
C VAL A 823 7.08 -29.23 -16.08
N SER A 824 5.92 -29.27 -15.42
CA SER A 824 5.70 -29.97 -14.16
C SER A 824 4.39 -30.74 -14.22
N ASP A 825 4.46 -32.08 -14.13
CA ASP A 825 3.32 -32.97 -14.38
C ASP A 825 2.85 -33.74 -13.15
N GLY A 826 3.42 -33.46 -11.97
CA GLY A 826 3.05 -34.21 -10.78
C GLY A 826 3.87 -33.90 -9.55
N TRP A 827 3.43 -34.49 -8.45
CA TRP A 827 4.10 -34.40 -7.16
C TRP A 827 3.85 -35.64 -6.31
N ARG A 828 4.69 -35.81 -5.29
CA ARG A 828 4.65 -36.94 -4.36
C ARG A 828 4.63 -36.42 -2.92
N LEU A 829 3.78 -37.02 -2.10
CA LEU A 829 3.65 -36.71 -0.68
C LEU A 829 3.51 -37.99 0.14
N ASP A 830 4.46 -38.23 1.04
CA ASP A 830 4.31 -39.31 2.02
C ASP A 830 3.58 -38.76 3.26
N LEU A 831 2.56 -39.49 3.73
CA LEU A 831 1.70 -39.10 4.85
C LEU A 831 1.59 -40.23 5.88
N MET A 832 1.53 -39.85 7.14
CA MET A 832 1.12 -40.70 8.25
C MET A 832 0.06 -39.96 9.08
N TYR A 833 -1.08 -40.62 9.34
CA TYR A 833 -2.17 -40.03 10.10
C TYR A 833 -2.83 -41.04 11.04
N ARG A 834 -3.56 -40.53 12.04
CA ARG A 834 -4.34 -41.38 12.95
C ARG A 834 -5.65 -41.77 12.30
N ALA A 835 -5.80 -43.06 12.02
CA ALA A 835 -6.99 -43.60 11.39
C ALA A 835 -8.05 -44.01 12.40
N SER A 836 -9.32 -43.87 12.02
CA SER A 836 -10.46 -44.32 12.84
C SER A 836 -10.61 -45.85 12.90
N GLY A 837 -10.01 -46.56 11.94
CA GLY A 837 -9.99 -48.03 11.86
C GLY A 837 -9.27 -48.57 10.61
N PRO A 838 -9.28 -49.90 10.40
CA PRO A 838 -8.61 -50.55 9.26
C PRO A 838 -9.26 -50.27 7.90
N GLU A 839 -10.51 -49.82 7.86
CA GLU A 839 -11.22 -49.44 6.62
C GLU A 839 -11.24 -47.93 6.39
N ASP A 840 -10.64 -47.16 7.30
CA ASP A 840 -10.57 -45.70 7.20
C ASP A 840 -9.78 -45.29 5.95
N ARG A 841 -10.31 -44.32 5.21
CA ARG A 841 -9.74 -43.81 3.96
C ARG A 841 -9.68 -42.30 4.02
N LEU A 842 -8.61 -41.74 3.48
CA LEU A 842 -8.42 -40.30 3.49
C LEU A 842 -9.17 -39.68 2.31
N MET A 843 -10.14 -38.81 2.59
CA MET A 843 -10.79 -38.01 1.55
C MET A 843 -9.90 -36.81 1.23
N ILE A 844 -9.48 -36.69 -0.03
CA ILE A 844 -8.73 -35.55 -0.54
C ILE A 844 -9.53 -34.89 -1.65
N GLU A 845 -9.83 -33.61 -1.50
CA GLU A 845 -10.27 -32.77 -2.60
C GLU A 845 -9.03 -32.24 -3.33
N LEU A 846 -8.99 -32.41 -4.65
CA LEU A 846 -7.95 -31.88 -5.52
C LEU A 846 -8.59 -30.90 -6.50
N THR A 847 -8.15 -29.65 -6.43
CA THR A 847 -8.42 -28.64 -7.44
C THR A 847 -7.19 -28.45 -8.33
N ALA A 848 -7.37 -28.27 -9.63
CA ALA A 848 -6.27 -28.01 -10.55
C ALA A 848 -6.64 -26.96 -11.60
N MET A 849 -5.72 -26.02 -11.84
CA MET A 849 -5.87 -24.92 -12.80
C MET A 849 -5.33 -25.29 -14.17
N GLU A 850 -6.12 -25.05 -15.22
CA GLU A 850 -5.76 -25.42 -16.60
C GLU A 850 -4.65 -24.52 -17.15
N THR A 851 -3.73 -25.11 -17.91
CA THR A 851 -2.63 -24.36 -18.56
C THR A 851 -3.12 -23.39 -19.64
N GLU A 852 -4.17 -23.78 -20.37
CA GLU A 852 -4.73 -23.06 -21.55
C GLU A 852 -5.69 -21.93 -21.15
N GLY A 853 -5.32 -21.09 -20.18
CA GLY A 853 -6.13 -19.98 -19.69
C GLY A 853 -5.46 -18.61 -19.72
N PHE A 854 -4.18 -18.53 -20.11
CA PHE A 854 -3.35 -17.34 -19.89
C PHE A 854 -2.83 -16.76 -21.21
N GLY A 855 -3.45 -15.67 -21.66
CA GLY A 855 -2.82 -14.75 -22.62
C GLY A 855 -2.88 -15.05 -24.12
N LYS A 856 -3.17 -16.29 -24.53
CA LYS A 856 -3.28 -16.64 -25.97
C LYS A 856 -4.74 -16.65 -26.50
N ASP A 857 -5.73 -16.29 -25.69
CA ASP A 857 -7.17 -16.44 -26.00
C ASP A 857 -7.58 -17.87 -26.40
N GLU A 858 -6.74 -18.87 -26.11
CA GLU A 858 -7.02 -20.28 -26.28
C GLU A 858 -7.73 -20.78 -25.02
N GLU A 859 -8.77 -21.58 -25.18
CA GLU A 859 -9.54 -22.19 -24.09
C GLU A 859 -9.56 -23.68 -24.35
N ARG A 860 -9.39 -24.48 -23.30
CA ARG A 860 -9.33 -25.93 -23.43
C ARG A 860 -10.59 -26.48 -24.08
N GLU A 861 -10.41 -27.08 -25.25
CA GLU A 861 -11.52 -27.64 -26.02
C GLU A 861 -11.96 -28.99 -25.43
N LEU A 862 -13.25 -29.14 -25.13
CA LEU A 862 -13.84 -30.48 -24.96
C LEU A 862 -13.77 -31.21 -26.31
N ILE A 863 -13.40 -32.49 -26.33
CA ILE A 863 -13.10 -33.24 -27.57
C ILE A 863 -14.13 -32.98 -28.67
N GLY A 864 -13.66 -32.34 -29.74
CA GLY A 864 -14.43 -32.09 -30.95
C GLY A 864 -15.59 -31.11 -30.78
N SER A 865 -15.68 -30.37 -29.67
CA SER A 865 -16.76 -29.41 -29.40
C SER A 865 -16.84 -28.25 -30.40
N GLY A 866 -15.78 -28.01 -31.17
CA GLY A 866 -15.75 -27.06 -32.28
C GLY A 866 -15.69 -25.60 -31.84
N ASP A 867 -15.06 -25.35 -30.68
CA ASP A 867 -14.73 -24.03 -30.13
C ASP A 867 -15.92 -23.26 -29.52
N ILE A 868 -16.33 -23.64 -28.30
CA ILE A 868 -17.41 -23.00 -27.54
C ILE A 868 -16.80 -22.39 -26.29
N GLY A 869 -15.98 -21.38 -26.49
CA GLY A 869 -15.25 -20.75 -25.40
C GLY A 869 -16.18 -19.93 -24.50
N VAL A 870 -16.57 -20.47 -23.35
CA VAL A 870 -17.35 -19.75 -22.32
C VAL A 870 -16.50 -18.60 -21.80
N MET A 871 -15.25 -18.89 -21.46
CA MET A 871 -14.32 -17.88 -20.95
C MET A 871 -13.97 -16.88 -22.04
N ARG A 872 -13.69 -17.34 -23.26
CA ARG A 872 -13.42 -16.45 -24.40
C ARG A 872 -14.57 -15.48 -24.66
N LYS A 873 -15.82 -15.95 -24.52
CA LYS A 873 -17.00 -15.09 -24.68
C LYS A 873 -17.00 -13.97 -23.64
N ILE A 874 -16.78 -14.31 -22.37
CA ILE A 874 -16.70 -13.35 -21.25
C ILE A 874 -15.61 -12.31 -21.49
N LEU A 875 -14.40 -12.76 -21.88
CA LEU A 875 -13.28 -11.87 -22.16
C LEU A 875 -13.58 -10.86 -23.27
N LYS A 876 -14.25 -11.32 -24.35
CA LYS A 876 -14.60 -10.47 -25.50
C LYS A 876 -15.76 -9.51 -25.23
N THR A 877 -16.66 -9.85 -24.31
CA THR A 877 -17.83 -9.02 -23.97
C THR A 877 -17.64 -8.24 -22.67
N ARG A 878 -16.46 -8.27 -22.05
CA ARG A 878 -16.21 -7.55 -20.81
C ARG A 878 -16.40 -6.03 -21.03
N PRO A 879 -17.09 -5.33 -20.13
CA PRO A 879 -17.09 -3.87 -20.13
C PRO A 879 -15.69 -3.31 -19.87
N ASN A 880 -15.39 -2.12 -20.40
CA ASN A 880 -14.08 -1.48 -20.21
C ASN A 880 -13.79 -1.08 -18.75
N TRP A 881 -14.81 -0.88 -17.93
CA TRP A 881 -14.67 -0.59 -16.49
C TRP A 881 -14.47 -1.85 -15.63
N VAL A 882 -14.37 -3.03 -16.24
CA VAL A 882 -14.11 -4.31 -15.55
C VAL A 882 -12.77 -4.86 -15.97
N THR A 883 -11.97 -5.27 -14.99
CA THR A 883 -10.80 -6.12 -15.22
C THR A 883 -11.08 -7.53 -14.74
N LEU A 884 -10.60 -8.51 -15.51
CA LEU A 884 -10.85 -9.92 -15.26
C LEU A 884 -9.56 -10.64 -14.86
N THR A 885 -9.59 -11.29 -13.70
CA THR A 885 -8.71 -12.43 -13.40
C THR A 885 -9.48 -13.69 -13.73
N TYR A 886 -8.98 -14.51 -14.65
CA TYR A 886 -9.76 -15.61 -15.21
C TYR A 886 -8.94 -16.88 -15.41
N PHE A 887 -9.59 -18.03 -15.24
CA PHE A 887 -8.97 -19.35 -15.46
C PHE A 887 -10.02 -20.48 -15.56
N GLY A 888 -9.66 -21.55 -16.25
CA GLY A 888 -10.36 -22.83 -16.17
C GLY A 888 -9.82 -23.69 -15.03
N ALA A 889 -10.68 -24.47 -14.38
CA ALA A 889 -10.23 -25.38 -13.33
C ALA A 889 -11.06 -26.66 -13.28
N THR A 890 -10.47 -27.72 -12.73
CA THR A 890 -11.17 -28.94 -12.34
C THR A 890 -11.13 -29.14 -10.84
N VAL A 891 -12.18 -29.77 -10.30
CA VAL A 891 -12.20 -30.26 -8.92
C VAL A 891 -12.60 -31.72 -8.91
N SER A 892 -11.93 -32.53 -8.08
CA SER A 892 -12.15 -33.96 -7.94
C SER A 892 -12.00 -34.39 -6.48
N HIS A 893 -12.87 -35.28 -6.00
CA HIS A 893 -12.78 -35.89 -4.68
C HIS A 893 -12.26 -37.32 -4.80
N PHE A 894 -11.18 -37.62 -4.08
CA PHE A 894 -10.53 -38.93 -4.06
C PHE A 894 -10.63 -39.55 -2.67
N LEU A 895 -11.02 -40.82 -2.62
CA LEU A 895 -11.05 -41.61 -1.39
C LEU A 895 -9.87 -42.60 -1.41
N LEU A 896 -8.77 -42.22 -0.76
CA LEU A 896 -7.47 -42.90 -0.78
C LEU A 896 -7.29 -43.93 0.35
#